data_AF-A0A154P6R7-F1
#
_entry.id   AF-A0A154P6R7-F1
#
_cell.length_a   1.000
_cell.length_b   1.000
_cell.length_c   1.000
_cell.angle_alpha   90.00
_cell.angle_beta   90.00
_cell.angle_gamma   90.00
#
_symmetry.space_group_name_H-M   'P 1'
#
loop_
_entity.id
_entity.type
_entity.pdbx_description
1 polymer ?
#
loop_
_entity_poly.entity_id
_entity_poly.type
_entity_poly.pdbx_seq_one_letter_code
_entity_poly.pdbx_strand_id
1 'polypeptide(L)'
;VIDFGSSCYENQRVYTYIQSRFYRAPEVILGAKYGMPIDMWSLGCIIAELVTGFPLLPGEDEADQLACMIELLHVPPPRLLESAKRSRQFISSKGYPRYCTATTMSDGTIVLSGGYSRKGKRRGPPGSRDLRRILKNCDDPYFLDFINRCLEWDPEQRMTPSKALKHGWLRRRLPKPPEKAASNDNGLPAVPAAAAPPSSTTGLRITASGSRSSSKTNNLQSNNIENTTRMKQLNDMFQTVNTIYSALQRKYGGQPGPTTAAAVSTNHQATGVTVYPPLNSVASGSVGGTGGGGSGGGGGGSSSTSAKSSVSQHGTCWHNAINTMKINCNNLRDVEHSLLALRLTYCFLEDSGHETYDCHLSSSETERRECINNMSDRAFNVYNEFYIHTTHMCFYLNYEAWQAETDNTIKQLYEASSRMKDQLLEASEMQGVMLESQKESLKIQSELLDHGKELGTILKSSSESVNNMVKDFKETAKNQMELLFEIFSYLRTFQNWIIGEVSWFQSIMYYTVSCILCALFSSSKRTVDARITLFTILSMNVIVERMLVQYYGNSIPHSDDSKENLISTTWMYRKIALTLCIITLFYIYYNYKDEQVENYKVLKRIEHQLNSIQEVTPICTTDHSPRCSTRLALKRLQSQLNKQNKMENFS
;
A
#
# COMPACT_ATOMS: atom_id res chain seq x y z
N VAL A 1 1.68 5.24 13.51
CA VAL A 1 2.54 5.06 12.31
C VAL A 1 3.86 4.47 12.78
N ILE A 2 4.44 3.54 12.02
CA ILE A 2 5.69 2.85 12.32
C ILE A 2 6.56 2.81 11.05
N ASP A 3 7.78 2.26 11.17
CA ASP A 3 8.78 2.18 10.08
C ASP A 3 9.09 3.53 9.40
N PHE A 4 9.82 4.37 10.15
CA PHE A 4 10.40 5.60 9.62
C PHE A 4 11.72 5.35 8.84
N GLY A 5 12.10 4.09 8.56
CA GLY A 5 13.37 3.75 7.90
C GLY A 5 13.49 4.26 6.46
N SER A 6 12.37 4.57 5.81
CA SER A 6 12.30 5.22 4.48
C SER A 6 11.97 6.73 4.54
N SER A 7 11.91 7.33 5.73
CA SER A 7 11.58 8.76 5.88
C SER A 7 12.76 9.67 5.57
N CYS A 8 12.49 10.90 5.12
CA CYS A 8 13.49 11.93 4.88
C CYS A 8 12.89 13.34 5.02
N TYR A 9 13.72 14.34 5.33
CA TYR A 9 13.30 15.74 5.23
C TYR A 9 13.14 16.13 3.74
N GLU A 10 12.20 17.03 3.44
CA GLU A 10 11.85 17.39 2.05
C GLU A 10 13.02 18.04 1.27
N ASN A 11 13.97 18.66 1.97
CA ASN A 11 15.22 19.18 1.40
C ASN A 11 16.35 18.12 1.27
N GLN A 12 16.17 16.91 1.80
CA GLN A 12 17.17 15.82 1.87
C GLN A 12 16.67 14.52 1.23
N ARG A 13 16.04 14.64 0.05
CA ARG A 13 15.47 13.51 -0.71
C ARG A 13 16.57 12.70 -1.43
N VAL A 14 16.76 11.45 -1.01
CA VAL A 14 17.86 10.56 -1.48
C VAL A 14 17.45 9.64 -2.63
N TYR A 15 16.25 9.06 -2.60
CA TYR A 15 15.86 7.94 -3.47
C TYR A 15 14.73 8.30 -4.45
N THR A 16 14.83 7.82 -5.69
CA THR A 16 13.81 8.03 -6.74
C THR A 16 12.73 6.94 -6.78
N TYR A 17 13.00 5.76 -6.23
CA TYR A 17 12.06 4.64 -6.13
C TYR A 17 11.71 4.42 -4.65
N ILE A 18 10.56 4.94 -4.24
CA ILE A 18 10.09 4.95 -2.83
C ILE A 18 8.63 4.52 -2.74
N GLN A 19 8.13 4.31 -1.50
CA GLN A 19 6.78 3.82 -1.17
C GLN A 19 6.48 2.39 -1.67
N SER A 20 5.59 1.69 -0.96
CA SER A 20 5.06 0.39 -1.39
C SER A 20 4.08 0.55 -2.57
N ARG A 21 4.20 -0.30 -3.59
CA ARG A 21 3.68 -0.04 -4.96
C ARG A 21 2.19 0.39 -5.01
N PHE A 22 1.29 -0.32 -4.32
CA PHE A 22 -0.16 -0.03 -4.36
C PHE A 22 -0.52 1.36 -3.80
N TYR A 23 0.33 1.89 -2.92
CA TYR A 23 0.16 3.18 -2.24
C TYR A 23 1.06 4.28 -2.84
N ARG A 24 1.87 3.96 -3.86
CA ARG A 24 2.83 4.89 -4.46
C ARG A 24 2.12 6.01 -5.23
N ALA A 25 2.55 7.24 -5.03
CA ALA A 25 2.02 8.43 -5.70
C ALA A 25 2.46 8.54 -7.17
N PRO A 26 1.65 9.15 -8.06
CA PRO A 26 1.93 9.20 -9.49
C PRO A 26 3.19 10.00 -9.83
N GLU A 27 3.48 11.07 -9.10
CA GLU A 27 4.69 11.88 -9.29
C GLU A 27 6.00 11.09 -9.07
N VAL A 28 5.97 10.05 -8.23
CA VAL A 28 7.12 9.15 -8.00
C VAL A 28 7.32 8.24 -9.21
N ILE A 29 6.25 7.62 -9.72
CA ILE A 29 6.30 6.75 -10.91
C ILE A 29 6.74 7.54 -12.15
N LEU A 30 6.16 8.73 -12.34
CA LEU A 30 6.44 9.64 -13.45
C LEU A 30 7.80 10.36 -13.32
N GLY A 31 8.47 10.28 -12.15
CA GLY A 31 9.77 10.93 -11.93
C GLY A 31 9.71 12.46 -11.97
N ALA A 32 8.65 13.04 -11.41
CA ALA A 32 8.53 14.47 -11.15
C ALA A 32 9.11 14.83 -9.77
N LYS A 33 9.00 16.11 -9.35
CA LYS A 33 9.44 16.55 -8.02
C LYS A 33 8.41 16.10 -6.96
N TYR A 34 8.69 15.02 -6.25
CA TYR A 34 7.89 14.58 -5.11
C TYR A 34 8.24 15.34 -3.81
N GLY A 35 7.30 15.34 -2.85
CA GLY A 35 7.41 15.96 -1.52
C GLY A 35 6.35 15.37 -0.56
N MET A 36 5.99 16.09 0.51
CA MET A 36 4.98 15.64 1.49
C MET A 36 3.62 15.13 0.91
N PRO A 37 3.10 15.62 -0.23
CA PRO A 37 1.82 15.12 -0.79
C PRO A 37 1.77 13.63 -1.17
N ILE A 38 2.91 12.93 -1.24
CA ILE A 38 2.94 11.48 -1.54
C ILE A 38 2.25 10.63 -0.45
N ASP A 39 2.26 11.09 0.80
CA ASP A 39 1.70 10.36 1.93
C ASP A 39 0.18 10.56 2.03
N MET A 40 -0.33 11.69 1.56
CA MET A 40 -1.78 11.92 1.41
C MET A 40 -2.37 11.06 0.29
N TRP A 41 -1.61 10.76 -0.76
CA TRP A 41 -1.99 9.76 -1.76
C TRP A 41 -2.02 8.36 -1.15
N SER A 42 -0.97 7.97 -0.40
CA SER A 42 -0.94 6.69 0.33
C SER A 42 -2.14 6.54 1.25
N LEU A 43 -2.49 7.58 2.01
CA LEU A 43 -3.64 7.63 2.91
C LEU A 43 -4.97 7.42 2.15
N GLY A 44 -5.13 8.02 0.97
CA GLY A 44 -6.31 7.79 0.11
C GLY A 44 -6.45 6.32 -0.30
N CYS A 45 -5.38 5.69 -0.76
CA CYS A 45 -5.36 4.26 -1.09
C CYS A 45 -5.65 3.38 0.14
N ILE A 46 -5.01 3.65 1.29
CA ILE A 46 -5.17 2.86 2.53
C ILE A 46 -6.62 2.94 3.04
N ILE A 47 -7.24 4.12 3.07
CA ILE A 47 -8.62 4.26 3.55
C ILE A 47 -9.61 3.56 2.61
N ALA A 48 -9.39 3.62 1.30
CA ALA A 48 -10.20 2.86 0.34
C ALA A 48 -10.03 1.33 0.52
N GLU A 49 -8.80 0.86 0.81
CA GLU A 49 -8.50 -0.54 1.09
C GLU A 49 -9.13 -1.01 2.42
N LEU A 50 -9.11 -0.20 3.48
CA LEU A 50 -9.76 -0.52 4.76
C LEU A 50 -11.29 -0.67 4.64
N VAL A 51 -11.95 0.09 3.76
CA VAL A 51 -13.40 -0.02 3.51
C VAL A 51 -13.73 -1.21 2.60
N THR A 52 -12.88 -1.51 1.63
CA THR A 52 -13.16 -2.56 0.62
C THR A 52 -12.66 -3.94 1.01
N GLY A 53 -11.57 -4.04 1.78
CA GLY A 53 -10.82 -5.26 2.05
C GLY A 53 -9.82 -5.62 0.94
N PHE A 54 -9.59 -4.73 -0.04
CA PHE A 54 -8.74 -5.00 -1.20
C PHE A 54 -8.01 -3.72 -1.66
N PRO A 55 -6.76 -3.80 -2.17
CA PRO A 55 -6.07 -2.62 -2.69
C PRO A 55 -6.82 -1.92 -3.81
N LEU A 56 -7.03 -0.60 -3.67
CA LEU A 56 -7.72 0.24 -4.65
C LEU A 56 -7.05 0.18 -6.04
N LEU A 57 -5.72 0.24 -6.03
CA LEU A 57 -4.83 0.28 -7.20
C LEU A 57 -3.84 -0.90 -7.18
N PRO A 58 -4.28 -2.13 -7.53
CA PRO A 58 -3.44 -3.33 -7.47
C PRO A 58 -2.67 -3.52 -8.78
N GLY A 59 -1.56 -2.78 -8.95
CA GLY A 59 -0.65 -2.88 -10.09
C GLY A 59 0.51 -3.87 -9.89
N GLU A 60 0.85 -4.61 -10.93
CA GLU A 60 1.92 -5.62 -10.91
C GLU A 60 3.33 -5.01 -10.96
N ASP A 61 3.53 -4.00 -11.81
CA ASP A 61 4.75 -3.21 -11.94
C ASP A 61 4.43 -1.70 -11.98
N GLU A 62 5.42 -0.85 -12.23
CA GLU A 62 5.21 0.62 -12.28
C GLU A 62 4.25 1.07 -13.40
N ALA A 63 4.28 0.41 -14.56
CA ALA A 63 3.43 0.77 -15.70
C ALA A 63 2.00 0.30 -15.49
N ASP A 64 1.81 -0.92 -14.94
CA ASP A 64 0.49 -1.45 -14.59
C ASP A 64 -0.11 -0.74 -13.36
N GLN A 65 0.71 -0.24 -12.43
CA GLN A 65 0.27 0.63 -11.35
C GLN A 65 -0.27 1.96 -11.89
N LEU A 66 0.44 2.61 -12.82
CA LEU A 66 -0.05 3.82 -13.47
C LEU A 66 -1.24 3.56 -14.39
N ALA A 67 -1.34 2.38 -15.01
CA ALA A 67 -2.54 1.97 -15.75
C ALA A 67 -3.77 1.87 -14.82
N CYS A 68 -3.63 1.32 -13.60
CA CYS A 68 -4.69 1.31 -12.59
C CYS A 68 -5.13 2.74 -12.20
N MET A 69 -4.18 3.68 -12.10
CA MET A 69 -4.48 5.09 -11.80
C MET A 69 -5.27 5.73 -12.94
N ILE A 70 -4.84 5.53 -14.20
CA ILE A 70 -5.47 6.15 -15.37
C ILE A 70 -6.86 5.55 -15.65
N GLU A 71 -7.03 4.25 -15.44
CA GLU A 71 -8.32 3.53 -15.52
C GLU A 71 -9.38 4.13 -14.56
N LEU A 72 -8.96 4.66 -13.41
CA LEU A 72 -9.81 5.25 -12.36
C LEU A 72 -9.94 6.79 -12.46
N LEU A 73 -8.84 7.49 -12.72
CA LEU A 73 -8.68 8.94 -12.54
C LEU A 73 -8.47 9.70 -13.86
N HIS A 74 -8.69 9.05 -15.00
CA HIS A 74 -8.42 9.56 -16.35
C HIS A 74 -6.93 9.84 -16.61
N VAL A 75 -6.59 10.48 -17.74
CA VAL A 75 -5.20 10.76 -18.15
C VAL A 75 -4.60 11.88 -17.27
N PRO A 76 -3.32 11.83 -16.87
CA PRO A 76 -2.73 12.86 -16.01
C PRO A 76 -2.66 14.23 -16.71
N PRO A 77 -2.77 15.35 -15.97
CA PRO A 77 -2.76 16.69 -16.56
C PRO A 77 -1.41 17.04 -17.21
N PRO A 78 -1.37 17.81 -18.32
CA PRO A 78 -0.14 18.11 -19.07
C PRO A 78 1.01 18.65 -18.21
N ARG A 79 0.73 19.57 -17.27
CA ARG A 79 1.71 20.14 -16.33
C ARG A 79 2.49 19.08 -15.54
N LEU A 80 1.84 17.98 -15.15
CA LEU A 80 2.48 16.87 -14.46
C LEU A 80 3.32 16.01 -15.42
N LEU A 81 2.89 15.88 -16.68
CA LEU A 81 3.62 15.12 -17.71
C LEU A 81 4.85 15.88 -18.24
N GLU A 82 4.80 17.22 -18.26
CA GLU A 82 5.88 18.13 -18.66
C GLU A 82 7.00 18.20 -17.61
N SER A 83 6.62 18.24 -16.32
CA SER A 83 7.57 18.24 -15.19
C SER A 83 8.12 16.85 -14.83
N ALA A 84 7.55 15.78 -15.40
CA ALA A 84 7.90 14.38 -15.16
C ALA A 84 9.01 13.87 -16.08
N LYS A 85 10.17 13.52 -15.51
CA LYS A 85 11.33 12.99 -16.28
C LYS A 85 11.05 11.66 -16.98
N ARG A 86 10.09 10.86 -16.50
CA ARG A 86 9.76 9.53 -17.04
C ARG A 86 8.46 9.49 -17.84
N SER A 87 7.73 10.61 -18.01
CA SER A 87 6.40 10.61 -18.64
C SER A 87 6.34 9.89 -19.99
N ARG A 88 7.37 10.09 -20.84
CA ARG A 88 7.53 9.44 -22.15
C ARG A 88 7.64 7.90 -22.11
N GLN A 89 7.94 7.29 -20.96
CA GLN A 89 7.95 5.84 -20.76
C GLN A 89 6.53 5.24 -20.70
N PHE A 90 5.55 6.05 -20.26
CA PHE A 90 4.18 5.60 -19.99
C PHE A 90 3.13 6.23 -20.91
N ILE A 91 3.39 7.45 -21.39
CA ILE A 91 2.54 8.21 -22.31
C ILE A 91 3.23 8.31 -23.68
N SER A 92 2.43 8.26 -24.74
CA SER A 92 2.85 8.44 -26.14
C SER A 92 3.07 9.92 -26.48
N SER A 93 3.80 10.21 -27.56
CA SER A 93 3.95 11.59 -28.08
C SER A 93 2.62 12.22 -28.50
N LYS A 94 1.59 11.40 -28.78
CA LYS A 94 0.21 11.85 -29.04
C LYS A 94 -0.66 12.03 -27.78
N GLY A 95 -0.08 11.96 -26.58
CA GLY A 95 -0.79 12.08 -25.30
C GLY A 95 -1.51 10.81 -24.81
N TYR A 96 -1.60 9.76 -25.64
CA TYR A 96 -2.28 8.51 -25.26
C TYR A 96 -1.45 7.63 -24.31
N PRO A 97 -2.06 7.00 -23.28
CA PRO A 97 -1.38 6.03 -22.43
C PRO A 97 -0.92 4.81 -23.22
N ARG A 98 0.34 4.37 -23.04
CA ARG A 98 0.95 3.26 -23.79
C ARG A 98 0.40 1.88 -23.45
N TYR A 99 -0.37 1.74 -22.38
CA TYR A 99 -1.08 0.51 -22.07
C TYR A 99 -2.39 0.36 -22.88
N CYS A 100 -2.85 1.44 -23.52
CA CYS A 100 -4.03 1.46 -24.37
C CYS A 100 -3.66 1.29 -25.85
N THR A 101 -4.50 0.59 -26.61
CA THR A 101 -4.45 0.58 -28.08
C THR A 101 -5.33 1.70 -28.62
N ALA A 102 -4.75 2.62 -29.39
CA ALA A 102 -5.50 3.68 -30.07
C ALA A 102 -5.90 3.24 -31.48
N THR A 103 -7.19 3.14 -31.74
CA THR A 103 -7.76 2.75 -33.05
C THR A 103 -8.49 3.93 -33.66
N THR A 104 -8.12 4.32 -34.87
CA THR A 104 -8.89 5.31 -35.66
C THR A 104 -10.03 4.60 -36.37
N MET A 105 -11.26 5.07 -36.16
CA MET A 105 -12.47 4.59 -36.83
C MET A 105 -12.62 5.20 -38.23
N SER A 106 -13.55 4.68 -39.04
CA SER A 106 -13.80 5.14 -40.42
C SER A 106 -14.34 6.57 -40.53
N ASP A 107 -14.84 7.15 -39.44
CA ASP A 107 -15.24 8.56 -39.30
C ASP A 107 -14.10 9.49 -38.86
N GLY A 108 -12.90 8.94 -38.64
CA GLY A 108 -11.73 9.66 -38.13
C GLY A 108 -11.66 9.81 -36.60
N THR A 109 -12.66 9.33 -35.85
CA THR A 109 -12.61 9.34 -34.38
C THR A 109 -11.55 8.37 -33.85
N ILE A 110 -10.89 8.71 -32.74
CA ILE A 110 -9.85 7.89 -32.13
C ILE A 110 -10.39 7.27 -30.84
N VAL A 111 -10.60 5.96 -30.86
CA VAL A 111 -11.09 5.19 -29.72
C VAL A 111 -9.91 4.53 -29.02
N LEU A 112 -9.79 4.79 -27.71
CA LEU A 112 -8.83 4.09 -26.84
C LEU A 112 -9.45 2.79 -26.34
N SER A 113 -8.86 1.66 -26.75
CA SER A 113 -9.10 0.36 -26.14
C SER A 113 -8.14 0.13 -24.99
N GLY A 114 -8.65 -0.45 -23.89
CA GLY A 114 -7.82 -0.87 -22.75
C GLY A 114 -6.87 -2.03 -23.10
N GLY A 115 -5.94 -2.32 -22.18
CA GLY A 115 -4.89 -3.33 -22.33
C GLY A 115 -4.97 -4.47 -21.31
N TYR A 116 -3.86 -5.18 -21.15
CA TYR A 116 -3.70 -6.29 -20.20
C TYR A 116 -2.37 -6.16 -19.44
N SER A 117 -2.37 -6.55 -18.16
CA SER A 117 -1.16 -6.70 -17.35
C SER A 117 -0.33 -7.92 -17.80
N ARG A 118 0.87 -8.09 -17.22
CA ARG A 118 1.73 -9.25 -17.55
C ARG A 118 1.11 -10.59 -17.13
N LYS A 119 0.30 -10.60 -16.08
CA LYS A 119 -0.50 -11.77 -15.65
C LYS A 119 -1.87 -11.87 -16.34
N GLY A 120 -2.10 -11.11 -17.42
CA GLY A 120 -3.34 -11.17 -18.20
C GLY A 120 -4.55 -10.47 -17.56
N LYS A 121 -4.36 -9.62 -16.54
CA LYS A 121 -5.45 -8.85 -15.93
C LYS A 121 -5.80 -7.66 -16.83
N ARG A 122 -7.03 -7.64 -17.35
CA ARG A 122 -7.52 -6.54 -18.20
C ARG A 122 -7.52 -5.21 -17.44
N ARG A 123 -7.10 -4.14 -18.11
CA ARG A 123 -7.17 -2.73 -17.67
C ARG A 123 -8.01 -1.95 -18.67
N GLY A 124 -9.07 -1.30 -18.23
CA GLY A 124 -9.94 -0.48 -19.08
C GLY A 124 -9.27 0.82 -19.58
N PRO A 125 -9.87 1.50 -20.57
CA PRO A 125 -9.41 2.81 -21.02
C PRO A 125 -9.56 3.89 -19.92
N PRO A 126 -9.00 5.10 -20.11
CA PRO A 126 -8.96 6.12 -19.08
C PRO A 126 -10.36 6.47 -18.52
N GLY A 127 -10.50 6.50 -17.19
CA GLY A 127 -11.75 6.82 -16.50
C GLY A 127 -12.87 5.77 -16.60
N SER A 128 -12.64 4.60 -17.20
CA SER A 128 -13.68 3.57 -17.38
C SER A 128 -14.08 2.81 -16.10
N ARG A 129 -13.37 3.01 -14.98
CA ARG A 129 -13.62 2.34 -13.70
C ARG A 129 -14.07 3.36 -12.64
N ASP A 130 -15.38 3.47 -12.44
CA ASP A 130 -15.97 4.34 -11.42
C ASP A 130 -15.51 4.01 -9.99
N LEU A 131 -15.14 5.04 -9.23
CA LEU A 131 -14.72 4.96 -7.84
C LEU A 131 -15.84 4.48 -6.90
N ARG A 132 -17.09 4.93 -7.09
CA ARG A 132 -18.23 4.55 -6.23
C ARG A 132 -18.44 3.04 -6.27
N ARG A 133 -18.40 2.45 -7.46
CA ARG A 133 -18.49 1.00 -7.69
C ARG A 133 -17.35 0.21 -7.05
N ILE A 134 -16.11 0.73 -7.01
CA ILE A 134 -15.02 0.06 -6.28
C ILE A 134 -15.30 0.08 -4.77
N LEU A 135 -15.73 1.23 -4.24
CA LEU A 135 -16.01 1.44 -2.83
C LEU A 135 -17.34 0.80 -2.38
N LYS A 136 -17.67 -0.41 -2.89
CA LYS A 136 -18.87 -1.19 -2.57
C LYS A 136 -20.19 -0.41 -2.72
N ASN A 137 -20.27 0.46 -3.72
CA ASN A 137 -21.38 1.41 -3.93
C ASN A 137 -21.60 2.35 -2.73
N CYS A 138 -20.53 2.90 -2.14
CA CYS A 138 -20.67 3.82 -1.01
C CYS A 138 -21.38 5.13 -1.40
N ASP A 139 -22.47 5.44 -0.69
CA ASP A 139 -23.31 6.62 -0.96
C ASP A 139 -23.01 7.85 -0.07
N ASP A 140 -21.98 7.83 0.80
CA ASP A 140 -21.52 9.03 1.52
C ASP A 140 -20.74 9.95 0.55
N PRO A 141 -21.31 11.08 0.08
CA PRO A 141 -20.65 11.91 -0.93
C PRO A 141 -19.41 12.62 -0.36
N TYR A 142 -19.32 12.77 0.97
CA TYR A 142 -18.19 13.40 1.63
C TYR A 142 -17.03 12.42 1.82
N PHE A 143 -17.32 11.11 1.87
CA PHE A 143 -16.29 10.08 1.76
C PHE A 143 -15.69 10.06 0.36
N LEU A 144 -16.53 10.07 -0.68
CA LEU A 144 -16.08 10.11 -2.07
C LEU A 144 -15.25 11.38 -2.36
N ASP A 145 -15.71 12.55 -1.90
CA ASP A 145 -14.96 13.81 -2.00
C ASP A 145 -13.62 13.75 -1.23
N PHE A 146 -13.57 13.15 -0.04
CA PHE A 146 -12.33 12.97 0.72
C PHE A 146 -11.32 12.10 -0.04
N ILE A 147 -11.76 10.97 -0.60
CA ILE A 147 -10.89 10.06 -1.36
C ILE A 147 -10.40 10.71 -2.65
N ASN A 148 -11.28 11.38 -3.42
CA ASN A 148 -10.90 12.12 -4.63
C ASN A 148 -9.85 13.20 -4.32
N ARG A 149 -10.03 13.99 -3.25
CA ARG A 149 -9.08 15.02 -2.81
C ARG A 149 -7.72 14.46 -2.35
N CYS A 150 -7.66 13.22 -1.89
CA CYS A 150 -6.41 12.51 -1.59
C CYS A 150 -5.75 11.92 -2.84
N LEU A 151 -6.53 11.56 -3.85
CA LEU A 151 -6.08 10.95 -5.11
C LEU A 151 -5.97 11.95 -6.27
N GLU A 152 -5.84 13.24 -5.96
CA GLU A 152 -5.61 14.29 -6.96
C GLU A 152 -4.25 14.07 -7.65
N TRP A 153 -4.22 14.20 -8.98
CA TRP A 153 -3.03 13.99 -9.79
C TRP A 153 -1.94 15.01 -9.44
N ASP A 154 -2.34 16.27 -9.34
CA ASP A 154 -1.45 17.40 -9.04
C ASP A 154 -1.14 17.45 -7.52
N PRO A 155 0.12 17.23 -7.11
CA PRO A 155 0.48 17.21 -5.70
C PRO A 155 0.33 18.57 -5.00
N GLU A 156 0.28 19.69 -5.72
CA GLU A 156 0.05 21.01 -5.13
C GLU A 156 -1.44 21.27 -4.85
N GLN A 157 -2.34 20.65 -5.63
CA GLN A 157 -3.79 20.72 -5.44
C GLN A 157 -4.31 19.66 -4.46
N ARG A 158 -3.61 18.53 -4.34
CA ARG A 158 -3.91 17.43 -3.41
C ARG A 158 -4.10 17.92 -1.97
N MET A 159 -5.06 17.32 -1.27
CA MET A 159 -5.42 17.72 0.08
C MET A 159 -4.28 17.43 1.08
N THR A 160 -3.92 18.43 1.88
CA THR A 160 -2.91 18.31 2.95
C THR A 160 -3.53 17.80 4.26
N PRO A 161 -2.76 17.26 5.22
CA PRO A 161 -3.30 16.75 6.49
C PRO A 161 -4.16 17.79 7.24
N SER A 162 -3.72 19.05 7.28
CA SER A 162 -4.43 20.16 7.93
C SER A 162 -5.74 20.56 7.23
N LYS A 163 -5.87 20.27 5.92
CA LYS A 163 -7.14 20.37 5.16
C LYS A 163 -8.02 19.14 5.43
N ALA A 164 -7.42 17.94 5.46
CA ALA A 164 -8.11 16.67 5.69
C ALA A 164 -8.83 16.62 7.06
N LEU A 165 -8.15 17.02 8.14
CA LEU A 165 -8.74 17.11 9.49
C LEU A 165 -9.93 18.10 9.56
N LYS A 166 -9.97 19.09 8.67
CA LYS A 166 -11.07 20.06 8.54
C LYS A 166 -12.17 19.61 7.57
N HIS A 167 -12.00 18.47 6.89
CA HIS A 167 -12.95 17.98 5.89
C HIS A 167 -14.30 17.56 6.49
N GLY A 168 -15.39 17.73 5.74
CA GLY A 168 -16.75 17.44 6.21
C GLY A 168 -16.99 15.99 6.61
N TRP A 169 -16.20 15.05 6.06
CA TRP A 169 -16.25 13.63 6.42
C TRP A 169 -15.70 13.35 7.83
N LEU A 170 -14.52 13.89 8.18
CA LEU A 170 -13.93 13.73 9.51
C LEU A 170 -14.62 14.61 10.56
N ARG A 171 -14.97 15.87 10.23
CA ARG A 171 -15.61 16.81 11.16
C ARG A 171 -17.00 16.38 11.67
N ARG A 172 -17.65 15.39 11.05
CA ARG A 172 -18.91 14.78 11.56
C ARG A 172 -18.69 13.52 12.40
N ARG A 173 -17.51 12.91 12.36
CA ARG A 173 -17.20 11.63 13.02
C ARG A 173 -16.22 11.78 14.20
N LEU A 174 -15.50 12.90 14.27
CA LEU A 174 -14.72 13.30 15.43
C LEU A 174 -15.62 14.02 16.46
N PRO A 175 -15.47 13.73 17.77
CA PRO A 175 -16.11 14.53 18.82
C PRO A 175 -15.73 16.02 18.69
N LYS A 176 -16.69 16.92 18.88
CA LYS A 176 -16.35 18.33 19.14
C LYS A 176 -15.58 18.38 20.47
N PRO A 177 -14.46 19.14 20.58
CA PRO A 177 -14.03 19.59 21.89
C PRO A 177 -15.15 20.44 22.51
N PRO A 178 -15.30 20.49 23.85
CA PRO A 178 -16.32 21.31 24.49
C PRO A 178 -16.14 22.77 24.04
N GLU A 179 -17.18 23.33 23.43
CA GLU A 179 -17.20 24.72 23.03
C GLU A 179 -17.11 25.57 24.30
N LYS A 180 -16.05 26.40 24.43
CA LYS A 180 -15.94 27.37 25.52
C LYS A 180 -17.23 28.20 25.51
N ALA A 181 -17.95 28.19 26.63
CA ALA A 181 -19.27 28.77 26.70
C ALA A 181 -19.26 30.22 26.21
N ALA A 182 -19.88 30.44 25.04
CA ALA A 182 -20.23 31.79 24.62
C ALA A 182 -21.27 32.30 25.63
N SER A 183 -20.96 33.37 26.34
CA SER A 183 -21.92 34.04 27.20
C SER A 183 -23.09 34.53 26.35
N ASN A 184 -24.29 34.01 26.62
CA ASN A 184 -25.50 34.42 25.93
C ASN A 184 -25.69 35.94 25.99
N ASP A 185 -26.06 36.53 24.87
CA ASP A 185 -27.08 37.57 24.86
C ASP A 185 -28.09 37.26 23.74
N ASN A 186 -29.36 37.64 23.92
CA ASN A 186 -30.48 37.09 23.18
C ASN A 186 -31.09 38.07 22.16
N GLY A 187 -31.24 37.66 20.90
CA GLY A 187 -32.03 38.41 19.92
C GLY A 187 -31.90 37.92 18.46
N LEU A 188 -33.03 37.60 17.82
CA LEU A 188 -33.19 37.29 16.40
C LEU A 188 -33.94 38.45 15.70
N PRO A 189 -34.02 38.55 14.34
CA PRO A 189 -33.28 37.89 13.25
C PRO A 189 -32.69 38.90 12.22
N ALA A 190 -32.19 38.42 11.06
CA ALA A 190 -31.87 39.23 9.85
C ALA A 190 -33.16 39.63 9.07
N VAL A 191 -33.22 40.47 8.02
CA VAL A 191 -32.32 40.85 6.88
C VAL A 191 -32.77 42.25 6.33
N PRO A 192 -32.39 42.76 5.13
CA PRO A 192 -31.10 43.22 4.57
C PRO A 192 -30.94 44.78 4.43
N ALA A 193 -29.78 45.19 3.89
CA ALA A 193 -29.25 46.53 3.59
C ALA A 193 -30.13 47.59 2.86
N ALA A 194 -29.86 48.89 3.15
CA ALA A 194 -29.66 49.98 2.16
C ALA A 194 -29.15 51.32 2.76
N ALA A 195 -28.45 52.11 1.92
CA ALA A 195 -28.33 53.59 1.85
C ALA A 195 -27.94 54.50 3.07
N ALA A 196 -26.86 55.27 2.84
CA ALA A 196 -26.55 56.69 3.12
C ALA A 196 -27.06 57.48 4.39
N PRO A 197 -26.21 58.39 4.95
CA PRO A 197 -26.58 59.47 5.90
C PRO A 197 -27.30 60.65 5.16
N PRO A 198 -27.90 61.70 5.82
CA PRO A 198 -27.34 62.41 6.98
C PRO A 198 -28.30 63.17 7.96
N SER A 199 -27.66 63.99 8.81
CA SER A 199 -28.09 65.34 9.27
C SER A 199 -29.23 65.55 10.28
N SER A 200 -28.82 65.97 11.48
CA SER A 200 -29.21 67.22 12.19
C SER A 200 -30.63 67.43 12.78
N THR A 201 -30.62 67.95 14.03
CA THR A 201 -31.62 68.86 14.65
C THR A 201 -33.03 68.27 14.93
N THR A 202 -33.82 68.75 15.91
CA THR A 202 -33.72 69.98 16.73
C THR A 202 -34.31 69.83 18.14
N GLY A 203 -33.63 70.39 19.16
CA GLY A 203 -34.28 71.01 20.34
C GLY A 203 -34.92 70.11 21.42
N LEU A 204 -35.47 70.67 22.52
CA LEU A 204 -35.48 72.09 22.92
C LEU A 204 -35.83 72.30 24.42
N ARG A 205 -35.07 73.16 25.16
CA ARG A 205 -35.44 73.81 26.47
C ARG A 205 -35.62 72.83 27.67
N ILE A 206 -35.65 73.18 28.98
CA ILE A 206 -35.45 74.40 29.83
C ILE A 206 -35.16 73.93 31.30
N THR A 207 -34.62 74.65 32.29
CA THR A 207 -33.80 75.89 32.46
C THR A 207 -32.40 75.46 33.02
N ALA A 208 -31.52 76.10 33.80
CA ALA A 208 -31.40 77.32 34.65
C ALA A 208 -32.17 77.37 36.00
N SER A 209 -31.69 77.97 37.11
CA SER A 209 -30.31 78.40 37.52
C SER A 209 -30.27 78.95 38.97
N GLY A 210 -29.19 78.71 39.73
CA GLY A 210 -28.84 79.44 40.97
C GLY A 210 -29.47 78.93 42.29
N SER A 211 -29.08 79.40 43.49
CA SER A 211 -28.00 80.33 43.87
C SER A 211 -27.65 80.31 45.37
N ARG A 212 -26.34 80.35 45.69
CA ARG A 212 -25.66 80.98 46.86
C ARG A 212 -26.26 80.92 48.29
N SER A 213 -25.47 80.31 49.21
CA SER A 213 -24.87 81.00 50.38
C SER A 213 -23.67 80.18 50.87
N SER A 214 -22.46 80.66 51.20
CA SER A 214 -21.88 81.95 51.62
C SER A 214 -21.85 82.23 53.14
N SER A 215 -20.81 81.73 53.81
CA SER A 215 -20.28 82.28 55.07
C SER A 215 -18.74 82.33 54.99
N LYS A 216 -18.13 83.43 55.42
CA LYS A 216 -16.66 83.62 55.48
C LYS A 216 -16.20 83.56 56.94
N THR A 217 -14.96 83.13 57.19
CA THR A 217 -13.96 83.92 57.96
C THR A 217 -12.55 83.35 57.88
N ASN A 218 -11.57 84.26 57.74
CA ASN A 218 -10.20 84.19 58.30
C ASN A 218 -9.24 83.06 57.86
N ASN A 219 -8.70 83.18 56.66
CA ASN A 219 -7.30 82.78 56.40
C ASN A 219 -6.36 83.79 57.09
N LEU A 220 -5.41 83.32 57.91
CA LEU A 220 -4.12 84.00 58.17
C LEU A 220 -3.08 83.25 59.04
N GLN A 221 -3.38 82.06 59.61
CA GLN A 221 -2.45 81.35 60.52
C GLN A 221 -1.97 79.95 60.08
N SER A 222 -2.59 79.29 59.11
CA SER A 222 -2.28 77.87 58.80
C SER A 222 -0.89 77.65 58.18
N ASN A 223 -0.41 78.57 57.33
CA ASN A 223 0.75 78.34 56.46
C ASN A 223 2.11 78.19 57.20
N ASN A 224 2.20 78.54 58.49
CA ASN A 224 3.43 78.36 59.27
C ASN A 224 3.55 76.98 59.95
N ILE A 225 2.44 76.28 60.19
CA ILE A 225 2.46 75.00 60.91
C ILE A 225 2.97 73.87 60.01
N GLU A 226 2.50 73.83 58.76
CA GLU A 226 2.85 72.79 57.78
C GLU A 226 4.35 72.79 57.40
N ASN A 227 4.93 73.99 57.24
CA ASN A 227 6.37 74.18 57.03
C ASN A 227 7.21 73.67 58.22
N THR A 228 6.71 73.80 59.46
CA THR A 228 7.41 73.33 60.66
C THR A 228 7.44 71.79 60.72
N THR A 229 6.36 71.13 60.28
CA THR A 229 6.25 69.66 60.30
C THR A 229 7.23 68.99 59.33
N ARG A 230 7.42 69.54 58.12
CA ARG A 230 8.38 69.00 57.13
C ARG A 230 9.84 69.18 57.55
N MET A 231 10.20 70.34 58.12
CA MET A 231 11.54 70.53 58.71
C MET A 231 11.83 69.54 59.84
N LYS A 232 10.80 69.15 60.60
CA LYS A 232 10.95 68.14 61.66
C LYS A 232 11.20 66.73 61.09
N GLN A 233 10.49 66.33 60.03
CA GLN A 233 10.78 65.07 59.32
C GLN A 233 12.19 65.04 58.74
N LEU A 234 12.67 66.16 58.17
CA LEU A 234 14.03 66.28 57.65
C LEU A 234 15.07 66.09 58.77
N ASN A 235 14.89 66.73 59.92
CA ASN A 235 15.74 66.56 61.10
C ASN A 235 15.73 65.11 61.62
N ASP A 236 14.57 64.47 61.71
CA ASP A 236 14.44 63.09 62.20
C ASP A 236 15.09 62.08 61.23
N MET A 237 15.10 62.39 59.92
CA MET A 237 15.86 61.63 58.91
C MET A 237 17.38 61.77 59.12
N PHE A 238 17.90 62.98 59.33
CA PHE A 238 19.34 63.19 59.62
C PHE A 238 19.78 62.53 60.94
N GLN A 239 18.96 62.58 61.99
CA GLN A 239 19.20 61.85 63.23
C GLN A 239 19.27 60.33 63.01
N THR A 240 18.40 59.79 62.15
CA THR A 240 18.40 58.36 61.78
C THR A 240 19.68 57.97 61.03
N VAL A 241 20.14 58.79 60.07
CA VAL A 241 21.39 58.56 59.33
C VAL A 241 22.61 58.58 60.26
N ASN A 242 22.71 59.57 61.17
CA ASN A 242 23.81 59.63 62.15
C ASN A 242 23.79 58.47 63.17
N THR A 243 22.61 57.96 63.51
CA THR A 243 22.45 56.76 64.36
C THR A 243 22.94 55.49 63.64
N ILE A 244 22.68 55.37 62.33
CA ILE A 244 23.19 54.25 61.51
C ILE A 244 24.71 54.36 61.31
N TYR A 245 25.24 55.56 61.04
CA TYR A 245 26.68 55.82 60.89
C TYR A 245 27.48 55.41 62.14
N SER A 246 27.03 55.83 63.32
CA SER A 246 27.64 55.50 64.62
C SER A 246 27.42 54.04 65.07
N ALA A 247 26.53 53.30 64.42
CA ALA A 247 26.43 51.85 64.56
C ALA A 247 27.42 51.10 63.63
N LEU A 248 27.58 51.58 62.39
CA LEU A 248 28.48 50.96 61.40
C LEU A 248 29.97 51.13 61.75
N GLN A 249 30.39 52.32 62.22
CA GLN A 249 31.78 52.56 62.65
C GLN A 249 32.22 51.60 63.78
N ARG A 250 31.32 51.30 64.73
CA ARG A 250 31.58 50.33 65.81
C ARG A 250 31.73 48.88 65.35
N LYS A 251 31.34 48.53 64.12
CA LYS A 251 31.38 47.16 63.61
C LYS A 251 32.61 46.86 62.74
N TYR A 252 33.29 47.88 62.21
CA TYR A 252 34.40 47.72 61.24
C TYR A 252 35.66 48.57 61.53
N GLY A 253 35.75 49.24 62.68
CA GLY A 253 36.95 49.99 63.08
C GLY A 253 38.05 49.11 63.71
N GLY A 254 38.97 48.58 62.89
CA GLY A 254 40.18 47.86 63.32
C GLY A 254 41.38 48.14 62.42
N GLN A 255 42.60 48.25 62.98
CA GLN A 255 43.78 48.77 62.28
C GLN A 255 44.57 47.73 61.43
N PRO A 256 45.42 48.18 60.47
CA PRO A 256 45.95 47.34 59.39
C PRO A 256 47.32 46.68 59.66
N GLY A 257 47.67 45.70 58.81
CA GLY A 257 49.01 45.07 58.69
C GLY A 257 49.46 44.95 57.21
N PRO A 258 50.76 44.70 56.92
CA PRO A 258 51.37 45.19 55.67
C PRO A 258 51.60 44.20 54.51
N THR A 259 51.44 44.75 53.30
CA THR A 259 52.05 44.47 51.98
C THR A 259 52.96 43.24 51.72
N THR A 260 52.54 42.43 50.75
CA THR A 260 53.30 41.95 49.55
C THR A 260 52.27 41.68 48.42
N ALA A 261 52.48 41.74 47.09
CA ALA A 261 53.57 42.03 46.13
C ALA A 261 53.77 40.86 45.13
N ALA A 262 53.88 41.19 43.82
CA ALA A 262 53.90 40.31 42.63
C ALA A 262 52.58 39.52 42.33
N ALA A 263 52.03 39.35 41.12
CA ALA A 263 52.39 39.55 39.69
C ALA A 263 52.80 38.29 38.89
N VAL A 264 52.52 38.30 37.56
CA VAL A 264 52.84 37.28 36.52
C VAL A 264 51.98 35.99 36.62
N SER A 265 51.63 35.24 35.55
CA SER A 265 51.21 35.51 34.15
C SER A 265 50.66 34.19 33.54
N THR A 266 49.93 34.24 32.41
CA THR A 266 49.76 33.21 31.33
C THR A 266 50.24 31.75 31.63
N ASN A 267 49.46 30.68 31.43
CA ASN A 267 48.96 30.25 30.11
C ASN A 267 48.08 28.95 30.13
N HIS A 268 47.37 28.71 29.01
CA HIS A 268 46.86 27.43 28.46
C HIS A 268 45.85 26.48 29.20
N GLN A 269 45.11 25.79 28.33
CA GLN A 269 44.13 24.68 28.48
C GLN A 269 44.62 23.54 29.44
N ALA A 270 43.77 22.68 30.03
CA ALA A 270 42.61 22.02 29.43
C ALA A 270 41.65 21.33 30.46
N THR A 271 40.49 20.86 29.96
CA THR A 271 39.67 19.71 30.42
C THR A 271 39.53 19.34 31.90
N GLY A 272 38.28 19.27 32.40
CA GLY A 272 37.93 18.39 33.53
C GLY A 272 36.81 18.93 34.44
N VAL A 273 35.55 18.55 34.18
CA VAL A 273 34.46 18.73 35.15
C VAL A 273 34.27 17.43 35.91
N THR A 274 34.66 17.41 37.18
CA THR A 274 34.46 16.26 38.08
C THR A 274 33.81 16.74 39.37
N VAL A 275 32.58 16.30 39.65
CA VAL A 275 31.80 16.67 40.82
C VAL A 275 32.04 15.67 41.96
N TYR A 276 32.33 16.15 43.17
CA TYR A 276 32.22 15.38 44.42
C TYR A 276 31.95 16.32 45.63
N PRO A 277 31.57 15.80 46.83
CA PRO A 277 30.42 16.33 47.56
C PRO A 277 30.76 17.21 48.78
N PRO A 278 29.78 17.94 49.35
CA PRO A 278 29.93 18.61 50.64
C PRO A 278 29.99 17.60 51.80
N LEU A 279 30.73 17.95 52.85
CA LEU A 279 30.81 17.21 54.11
C LEU A 279 30.59 18.18 55.29
N ASN A 280 29.62 17.82 56.15
CA ASN A 280 29.53 17.96 57.61
C ASN A 280 30.11 19.18 58.38
N SER A 281 29.63 19.55 59.58
CA SER A 281 28.35 19.42 60.33
C SER A 281 28.58 20.13 61.71
N VAL A 282 27.90 19.72 62.80
CA VAL A 282 28.16 20.11 64.22
C VAL A 282 27.65 21.54 64.59
N ALA A 283 26.93 21.81 65.70
CA ALA A 283 26.45 20.97 66.81
C ALA A 283 25.00 21.27 67.29
N SER A 284 24.28 20.18 67.58
CA SER A 284 23.48 19.88 68.78
C SER A 284 22.99 20.97 69.76
N GLY A 285 21.70 20.89 70.09
CA GLY A 285 21.10 21.35 71.36
C GLY A 285 19.68 20.79 71.52
N SER A 286 19.35 20.12 72.64
CA SER A 286 18.10 19.34 72.77
C SER A 286 17.49 19.38 74.17
N VAL A 287 16.18 19.63 74.24
CA VAL A 287 15.26 19.29 75.35
C VAL A 287 13.90 18.95 74.71
N GLY A 288 13.18 17.94 75.22
CA GLY A 288 11.87 17.51 74.70
C GLY A 288 10.71 17.71 75.70
N GLY A 289 9.47 17.53 75.25
CA GLY A 289 8.28 17.71 76.09
C GLY A 289 6.99 17.16 75.45
N THR A 290 6.41 16.16 76.11
CA THR A 290 5.21 15.37 75.77
C THR A 290 3.88 16.11 75.56
N GLY A 291 3.14 15.73 74.51
CA GLY A 291 1.76 15.21 74.63
C GLY A 291 0.56 16.17 74.71
N GLY A 292 -0.63 15.61 74.43
CA GLY A 292 -1.94 16.25 74.63
C GLY A 292 -2.70 16.58 73.34
N GLY A 293 -3.98 16.23 73.27
CA GLY A 293 -4.91 16.61 72.19
C GLY A 293 -6.09 17.41 72.73
N GLY A 294 -6.84 18.07 71.84
CA GLY A 294 -8.02 18.86 72.21
C GLY A 294 -8.77 19.41 71.00
N SER A 295 -10.09 19.57 71.12
CA SER A 295 -10.97 20.14 70.09
C SER A 295 -11.58 21.45 70.58
N GLY A 296 -11.98 22.35 69.67
CA GLY A 296 -12.71 23.57 70.02
C GLY A 296 -12.52 24.67 68.98
N GLY A 297 -13.58 25.03 68.26
CA GLY A 297 -13.56 26.10 67.27
C GLY A 297 -13.75 27.50 67.85
N GLY A 298 -13.48 28.51 67.03
CA GLY A 298 -13.74 29.92 67.31
C GLY A 298 -13.41 30.76 66.09
N GLY A 299 -14.41 31.38 65.47
CA GLY A 299 -14.22 32.23 64.29
C GLY A 299 -14.12 33.71 64.63
N GLY A 300 -13.52 34.50 63.74
CA GLY A 300 -13.51 35.96 63.84
C GLY A 300 -12.32 36.60 63.11
N GLY A 301 -12.53 37.81 62.60
CA GLY A 301 -11.44 38.66 62.09
C GLY A 301 -10.96 38.32 60.68
N SER A 302 -11.69 38.80 59.68
CA SER A 302 -11.10 39.13 58.36
C SER A 302 -10.19 40.36 58.52
N SER A 303 -9.05 40.19 59.21
CA SER A 303 -8.02 41.21 59.28
C SER A 303 -7.34 41.32 57.92
N SER A 304 -7.62 42.41 57.21
CA SER A 304 -6.87 42.77 56.01
C SER A 304 -5.42 43.00 56.39
N THR A 305 -4.57 41.99 56.20
CA THR A 305 -3.13 42.16 56.17
C THR A 305 -2.79 42.98 54.94
N SER A 306 -2.90 44.31 55.07
CA SER A 306 -2.29 45.25 54.15
C SER A 306 -0.81 44.90 54.07
N ALA A 307 -0.43 44.19 53.02
CA ALA A 307 0.96 44.05 52.64
C ALA A 307 1.50 45.48 52.55
N LYS A 308 2.44 45.82 53.43
CA LYS A 308 3.20 47.07 53.31
C LYS A 308 3.95 46.95 51.99
N SER A 309 3.38 47.52 50.94
CA SER A 309 4.01 47.64 49.65
C SER A 309 5.33 48.37 49.86
N SER A 310 6.45 47.69 49.62
CA SER A 310 7.80 48.26 49.61
C SER A 310 8.01 49.14 48.36
N VAL A 311 7.09 50.09 48.18
CA VAL A 311 7.34 51.31 47.41
C VAL A 311 8.35 52.11 48.22
N SER A 312 9.44 52.53 47.58
CA SER A 312 10.47 53.34 48.21
C SER A 312 9.87 54.56 48.90
N GLN A 313 10.38 54.90 50.09
CA GLN A 313 9.87 56.04 50.86
C GLN A 313 10.19 57.40 50.18
N HIS A 314 11.04 57.36 49.16
CA HIS A 314 11.45 58.46 48.29
C HIS A 314 10.97 58.20 46.85
N GLY A 315 10.51 59.25 46.15
CA GLY A 315 9.89 59.12 44.83
C GLY A 315 10.83 58.75 43.67
N THR A 316 10.27 58.76 42.45
CA THR A 316 11.01 58.46 41.21
C THR A 316 12.14 59.44 40.93
N CYS A 317 12.02 60.72 41.33
CA CYS A 317 13.08 61.73 41.20
C CYS A 317 14.38 61.27 41.88
N TRP A 318 14.30 60.79 43.12
CA TRP A 318 15.44 60.34 43.92
C TRP A 318 16.18 59.15 43.31
N HIS A 319 15.43 58.19 42.76
CA HIS A 319 15.99 57.03 42.06
C HIS A 319 16.62 57.44 40.73
N ASN A 320 15.99 58.36 39.99
CA ASN A 320 16.52 58.91 38.75
C ASN A 320 17.80 59.74 38.97
N ALA A 321 17.90 60.45 40.10
CA ALA A 321 19.08 61.22 40.47
C ALA A 321 20.36 60.37 40.54
N ILE A 322 20.26 59.12 41.03
CA ILE A 322 21.37 58.16 41.07
C ILE A 322 21.51 57.39 39.74
N ASN A 323 20.40 56.90 39.17
CA ASN A 323 20.44 56.10 37.94
C ASN A 323 21.00 56.90 36.73
N THR A 324 20.76 58.21 36.67
CA THR A 324 21.35 59.10 35.64
C THR A 324 22.88 59.18 35.77
N MET A 325 23.40 59.06 36.99
CA MET A 325 24.81 59.35 37.32
C MET A 325 25.75 58.17 37.07
N LYS A 326 25.29 56.91 37.24
CA LYS A 326 26.10 55.67 37.07
C LYS A 326 27.44 55.67 37.84
N ILE A 327 27.52 56.40 38.95
CA ILE A 327 28.73 56.60 39.74
C ILE A 327 28.77 55.62 40.93
N ASN A 328 29.95 55.07 41.19
CA ASN A 328 30.19 54.24 42.38
C ASN A 328 30.24 55.15 43.62
N CYS A 329 29.30 54.96 44.57
CA CYS A 329 29.25 55.73 45.81
C CYS A 329 30.53 55.64 46.68
N ASN A 330 31.43 54.69 46.39
CA ASN A 330 32.72 54.53 47.05
C ASN A 330 33.70 55.70 46.84
N ASN A 331 33.54 56.52 45.78
CA ASN A 331 34.51 57.57 45.45
C ASN A 331 33.88 58.67 44.56
N LEU A 332 32.94 59.46 45.09
CA LEU A 332 32.43 60.65 44.40
C LEU A 332 33.51 61.73 44.38
N ARG A 333 33.83 62.26 43.20
CA ARG A 333 34.65 63.47 43.04
C ARG A 333 33.83 64.72 43.41
N ASP A 334 34.47 65.83 43.74
CA ASP A 334 33.79 67.05 44.23
C ASP A 334 32.67 67.56 43.30
N VAL A 335 32.88 67.44 41.98
CA VAL A 335 31.89 67.78 40.93
C VAL A 335 30.69 66.82 40.95
N GLU A 336 30.91 65.53 41.24
CA GLU A 336 29.88 64.50 41.33
C GLU A 336 29.11 64.60 42.66
N HIS A 337 29.82 64.95 43.74
CA HIS A 337 29.25 65.19 45.06
C HIS A 337 28.32 66.43 45.04
N SER A 338 28.80 67.56 44.51
CA SER A 338 27.97 68.76 44.32
C SER A 338 26.80 68.52 43.36
N LEU A 339 27.01 67.78 42.25
CA LEU A 339 25.93 67.47 41.31
C LEU A 339 24.86 66.54 41.90
N LEU A 340 25.23 65.55 42.72
CA LEU A 340 24.25 64.71 43.42
C LEU A 340 23.50 65.52 44.48
N ALA A 341 24.21 66.32 45.29
CA ALA A 341 23.59 67.22 46.27
C ALA A 341 22.55 68.15 45.65
N LEU A 342 22.84 68.76 44.50
CA LEU A 342 21.88 69.61 43.77
C LEU A 342 20.68 68.82 43.25
N ARG A 343 20.86 67.58 42.79
CA ARG A 343 19.75 66.71 42.34
C ARG A 343 18.84 66.27 43.50
N LEU A 344 19.42 65.88 44.63
CA LEU A 344 18.67 65.56 45.85
C LEU A 344 17.92 66.80 46.39
N THR A 345 18.56 67.97 46.34
CA THR A 345 17.94 69.27 46.67
C THR A 345 16.76 69.58 45.77
N TYR A 346 16.92 69.42 44.45
CA TYR A 346 15.83 69.61 43.48
C TYR A 346 14.65 68.69 43.84
N CYS A 347 14.87 67.38 44.00
CA CYS A 347 13.81 66.43 44.35
C CYS A 347 13.12 66.77 45.67
N PHE A 348 13.87 67.20 46.70
CA PHE A 348 13.29 67.59 47.98
C PHE A 348 12.45 68.88 47.91
N LEU A 349 12.89 69.88 47.14
CA LEU A 349 12.13 71.12 46.94
C LEU A 349 10.86 70.86 46.12
N GLU A 350 10.95 69.99 45.10
CA GLU A 350 9.82 69.51 44.29
C GLU A 350 8.78 68.76 45.15
N ASP A 351 9.19 67.72 45.89
CA ASP A 351 8.34 66.97 46.85
C ASP A 351 7.77 67.87 47.98
N SER A 352 8.47 68.95 48.33
CA SER A 352 8.02 69.94 49.31
C SER A 352 7.07 71.00 48.73
N GLY A 353 6.91 71.11 47.40
CA GLY A 353 6.14 72.19 46.78
C GLY A 353 6.76 73.57 47.03
N HIS A 354 8.08 73.66 46.97
CA HIS A 354 8.85 74.91 47.03
C HIS A 354 9.41 75.26 45.65
N GLU A 355 9.91 76.49 45.50
CA GLU A 355 10.61 76.91 44.29
C GLU A 355 11.85 76.02 44.06
N THR A 356 11.93 75.40 42.88
CA THR A 356 13.02 74.52 42.47
C THR A 356 14.07 75.29 41.66
N TYR A 357 15.32 74.82 41.68
CA TYR A 357 16.44 75.48 41.02
C TYR A 357 17.24 74.46 40.17
N ASP A 358 17.29 74.68 38.85
CA ASP A 358 17.89 73.76 37.87
C ASP A 358 19.42 73.83 37.79
N CYS A 359 20.11 74.23 38.87
CA CYS A 359 21.58 74.35 38.90
C CYS A 359 22.31 73.02 38.62
N HIS A 360 21.60 71.89 38.71
CA HIS A 360 22.09 70.56 38.33
C HIS A 360 22.14 70.31 36.81
N LEU A 361 21.57 71.20 36.00
CA LEU A 361 21.64 71.18 34.53
C LEU A 361 22.74 72.11 33.97
N SER A 362 23.23 73.07 34.77
CA SER A 362 24.32 73.98 34.41
C SER A 362 25.59 73.21 34.03
N SER A 363 26.07 73.40 32.81
CA SER A 363 27.25 72.70 32.28
C SER A 363 28.54 73.33 32.80
N SER A 364 28.61 74.67 32.87
CA SER A 364 29.74 75.36 33.49
C SER A 364 29.67 75.30 35.01
N GLU A 365 30.85 75.25 35.64
CA GLU A 365 30.98 75.46 37.09
C GLU A 365 30.67 76.91 37.49
N THR A 366 30.90 77.89 36.61
CA THR A 366 30.59 79.31 36.88
C THR A 366 29.09 79.54 36.92
N GLU A 367 28.36 79.06 35.92
CA GLU A 367 26.89 79.08 35.85
C GLU A 367 26.27 78.37 37.06
N ARG A 368 26.83 77.22 37.45
CA ARG A 368 26.37 76.45 38.61
C ARG A 368 26.57 77.23 39.92
N ARG A 369 27.72 77.88 40.08
CA ARG A 369 28.04 78.72 41.25
C ARG A 369 27.16 79.97 41.32
N GLU A 370 26.90 80.62 40.18
CA GLU A 370 25.95 81.74 40.08
C GLU A 370 24.52 81.31 40.42
N CYS A 371 24.07 80.17 39.89
CA CYS A 371 22.76 79.59 40.19
C CYS A 371 22.60 79.23 41.68
N ILE A 372 23.63 78.65 42.31
CA ILE A 372 23.66 78.40 43.77
C ILE A 372 23.60 79.71 44.57
N ASN A 373 24.35 80.74 44.16
CA ASN A 373 24.35 82.05 44.83
C ASN A 373 23.00 82.79 44.70
N ASN A 374 22.20 82.47 43.69
CA ASN A 374 20.87 83.04 43.46
C ASN A 374 19.73 82.19 44.09
N MET A 375 20.05 81.11 44.82
CA MET A 375 19.05 80.37 45.59
C MET A 375 18.53 81.19 46.77
N SER A 376 17.26 81.01 47.13
CA SER A 376 16.74 81.50 48.41
C SER A 376 17.46 80.83 49.59
N ASP A 377 17.56 81.52 50.74
CA ASP A 377 18.22 81.00 51.95
C ASP A 377 17.74 79.59 52.34
N ARG A 378 16.44 79.30 52.14
CA ARG A 378 15.86 77.98 52.39
C ARG A 378 16.45 76.91 51.46
N ALA A 379 16.49 77.17 50.16
CA ALA A 379 17.03 76.24 49.18
C ALA A 379 18.55 76.07 49.35
N PHE A 380 19.28 77.13 49.67
CA PHE A 380 20.71 77.07 49.96
C PHE A 380 21.03 76.24 51.23
N ASN A 381 20.26 76.42 52.32
CA ASN A 381 20.42 75.60 53.53
C ASN A 381 20.09 74.12 53.26
N VAL A 382 19.01 73.83 52.52
CA VAL A 382 18.67 72.47 52.09
C VAL A 382 19.79 71.87 51.24
N TYR A 383 20.37 72.63 50.31
CA TYR A 383 21.54 72.22 49.54
C TYR A 383 22.75 71.90 50.41
N ASN A 384 23.06 72.72 51.41
CA ASN A 384 24.17 72.49 52.32
C ASN A 384 24.01 71.18 53.11
N GLU A 385 22.83 70.91 53.66
CA GLU A 385 22.55 69.67 54.40
C GLU A 385 22.64 68.43 53.50
N PHE A 386 22.08 68.49 52.29
CA PHE A 386 22.27 67.42 51.30
C PHE A 386 23.73 67.28 50.88
N TYR A 387 24.47 68.36 50.71
CA TYR A 387 25.89 68.33 50.34
C TYR A 387 26.73 67.63 51.42
N ILE A 388 26.53 67.92 52.70
CA ILE A 388 27.24 67.27 53.80
C ILE A 388 26.97 65.76 53.83
N HIS A 389 25.73 65.32 53.58
CA HIS A 389 25.32 63.92 53.70
C HIS A 389 25.26 63.13 52.38
N THR A 390 25.63 63.74 51.25
CA THR A 390 25.46 63.18 49.89
C THR A 390 26.05 61.78 49.72
N THR A 391 27.29 61.56 50.20
CA THR A 391 27.93 60.23 50.09
C THR A 391 27.11 59.14 50.81
N HIS A 392 26.55 59.43 52.00
CA HIS A 392 25.74 58.46 52.73
C HIS A 392 24.37 58.22 52.09
N MET A 393 23.74 59.26 51.52
CA MET A 393 22.48 59.12 50.79
C MET A 393 22.66 58.37 49.47
N CYS A 394 23.80 58.53 48.78
CA CYS A 394 24.17 57.71 47.63
C CYS A 394 24.14 56.22 47.98
N PHE A 395 24.84 55.82 49.05
CA PHE A 395 24.86 54.42 49.49
C PHE A 395 23.48 53.90 49.90
N TYR A 396 22.69 54.70 50.63
CA TYR A 396 21.37 54.29 51.11
C TYR A 396 20.37 54.06 49.96
N LEU A 397 20.21 55.04 49.07
CA LEU A 397 19.27 54.96 47.95
C LEU A 397 19.70 53.91 46.91
N ASN A 398 21.02 53.72 46.69
CA ASN A 398 21.52 52.65 45.84
C ASN A 398 21.30 51.25 46.46
N TYR A 399 21.29 51.15 47.80
CA TYR A 399 20.90 49.92 48.50
C TYR A 399 19.38 49.64 48.41
N GLU A 400 18.52 50.67 48.55
CA GLU A 400 17.07 50.53 48.31
C GLU A 400 16.80 50.01 46.88
N ALA A 401 17.43 50.62 45.86
CA ALA A 401 17.30 50.23 44.47
C ALA A 401 17.80 48.79 44.20
N TRP A 402 18.95 48.41 44.77
CA TRP A 402 19.50 47.06 44.64
C TRP A 402 18.61 46.00 45.31
N GLN A 403 18.03 46.30 46.48
CA GLN A 403 17.14 45.40 47.18
C GLN A 403 15.85 45.17 46.38
N ALA A 404 15.27 46.22 45.79
CA ALA A 404 14.07 46.10 44.96
C ALA A 404 14.27 45.21 43.73
N GLU A 405 15.40 45.34 43.03
CA GLU A 405 15.74 44.50 41.87
C GLU A 405 16.11 43.06 42.28
N THR A 406 16.71 42.89 43.46
CA THR A 406 16.99 41.57 44.04
C THR A 406 15.70 40.84 44.41
N ASP A 407 14.73 41.52 45.03
CA ASP A 407 13.41 40.96 45.37
C ASP A 407 12.60 40.59 44.11
N ASN A 408 12.73 41.37 43.04
CA ASN A 408 12.16 41.07 41.71
C ASN A 408 12.80 39.80 41.13
N THR A 409 14.13 39.73 41.12
CA THR A 409 14.90 38.58 40.63
C THR A 409 14.57 37.30 41.40
N ILE A 410 14.46 37.37 42.74
CA ILE A 410 14.10 36.23 43.60
C ILE A 410 12.70 35.71 43.27
N LYS A 411 11.71 36.59 43.02
CA LYS A 411 10.36 36.18 42.60
C LYS A 411 10.39 35.43 41.27
N GLN A 412 11.10 35.97 40.27
CA GLN A 412 11.22 35.34 38.94
C GLN A 412 11.90 33.96 39.03
N LEU A 413 12.97 33.83 39.82
CA LEU A 413 13.65 32.56 40.08
C LEU A 413 12.77 31.55 40.80
N TYR A 414 11.97 31.99 41.78
CA TYR A 414 11.02 31.14 42.49
C TYR A 414 9.92 30.61 41.55
N GLU A 415 9.31 31.48 40.74
CA GLU A 415 8.31 31.06 39.76
C GLU A 415 8.89 30.13 38.68
N ALA A 416 10.12 30.37 38.21
CA ALA A 416 10.81 29.47 37.28
C ALA A 416 11.05 28.10 37.91
N SER A 417 11.49 28.06 39.16
CA SER A 417 11.75 26.83 39.92
C SER A 417 10.47 26.05 40.22
N SER A 418 9.36 26.71 40.56
CA SER A 418 8.06 26.04 40.73
C SER A 418 7.59 25.42 39.42
N ARG A 419 7.57 26.19 38.32
CA ARG A 419 7.19 25.68 36.99
C ARG A 419 8.02 24.47 36.57
N MET A 420 9.32 24.48 36.84
CA MET A 420 10.21 23.34 36.57
C MET A 420 9.89 22.12 37.45
N LYS A 421 9.65 22.31 38.75
CA LYS A 421 9.24 21.24 39.67
C LYS A 421 7.92 20.60 39.21
N ASP A 422 6.94 21.41 38.85
CA ASP A 422 5.61 20.93 38.47
C ASP A 422 5.67 20.15 37.14
N GLN A 423 6.47 20.62 36.17
CA GLN A 423 6.78 19.88 34.92
C GLN A 423 7.53 18.56 35.17
N LEU A 424 8.45 18.52 36.14
CA LEU A 424 9.17 17.29 36.49
C LEU A 424 8.27 16.25 37.16
N LEU A 425 7.26 16.68 37.93
CA LEU A 425 6.25 15.79 38.50
C LEU A 425 5.35 15.21 37.41
N GLU A 426 4.83 16.05 36.50
CA GLU A 426 4.04 15.62 35.34
C GLU A 426 4.82 14.62 34.45
N ALA A 427 6.10 14.91 34.17
CA ALA A 427 6.96 14.02 33.41
C ALA A 427 7.22 12.68 34.12
N SER A 428 7.35 12.67 35.44
CA SER A 428 7.54 11.45 36.24
C SER A 428 6.29 10.58 36.27
N GLU A 429 5.10 11.18 36.41
CA GLU A 429 3.81 10.48 36.32
C GLU A 429 3.62 9.87 34.92
N MET A 430 3.92 10.63 33.86
CA MET A 430 3.84 10.16 32.47
C MET A 430 4.80 8.99 32.19
N GLN A 431 6.01 9.00 32.77
CA GLN A 431 6.95 7.88 32.70
C GLN A 431 6.41 6.63 33.41
N GLY A 432 5.75 6.79 34.56
CA GLY A 432 5.09 5.68 35.28
C GLY A 432 3.99 5.01 34.44
N VAL A 433 3.11 5.81 33.83
CA VAL A 433 2.05 5.33 32.92
C VAL A 433 2.65 4.64 31.70
N MET A 434 3.71 5.20 31.11
CA MET A 434 4.39 4.61 29.96
C MET A 434 5.06 3.26 30.29
N LEU A 435 5.64 3.12 31.49
CA LEU A 435 6.28 1.88 31.94
C LEU A 435 5.25 0.75 32.11
N GLU A 436 4.09 1.02 32.71
CA GLU A 436 3.04 0.01 32.88
C GLU A 436 2.43 -0.40 31.52
N SER A 437 2.27 0.55 30.59
CA SER A 437 1.83 0.26 29.21
C SER A 437 2.86 -0.59 28.43
N GLN A 438 4.16 -0.37 28.63
CA GLN A 438 5.21 -1.23 28.06
C GLN A 438 5.19 -2.65 28.65
N LYS A 439 4.95 -2.77 29.97
CA LYS A 439 4.82 -4.06 30.68
C LYS A 439 3.59 -4.85 30.23
N GLU A 440 2.45 -4.20 30.00
CA GLU A 440 1.27 -4.82 29.39
C GLU A 440 1.55 -5.25 27.93
N SER A 441 2.21 -4.40 27.14
CA SER A 441 2.61 -4.71 25.76
C SER A 441 3.55 -5.93 25.68
N LEU A 442 4.51 -6.05 26.61
CA LEU A 442 5.40 -7.21 26.71
C LEU A 442 4.66 -8.50 27.08
N LYS A 443 3.63 -8.42 27.93
CA LYS A 443 2.77 -9.58 28.26
C LYS A 443 2.06 -10.09 27.00
N ILE A 444 1.46 -9.19 26.21
CA ILE A 444 0.78 -9.51 24.95
C ILE A 444 1.78 -10.09 23.92
N GLN A 445 3.01 -9.58 23.87
CA GLN A 445 4.06 -10.13 23.00
C GLN A 445 4.48 -11.55 23.41
N SER A 446 4.53 -11.87 24.71
CA SER A 446 4.78 -13.24 25.18
C SER A 446 3.65 -14.20 24.80
N GLU A 447 2.40 -13.76 24.95
CA GLU A 447 1.22 -14.54 24.59
C GLU A 447 1.14 -14.80 23.07
N LEU A 448 1.49 -13.82 22.24
CA LEU A 448 1.66 -13.99 20.79
C LEU A 448 2.79 -14.96 20.43
N LEU A 449 3.88 -14.97 21.20
CA LEU A 449 5.00 -15.90 20.99
C LEU A 449 4.57 -17.36 21.25
N ASP A 450 3.77 -17.60 22.29
CA ASP A 450 3.29 -18.95 22.63
C ASP A 450 2.24 -19.46 21.65
N HIS A 451 1.27 -18.64 21.24
CA HIS A 451 0.39 -18.96 20.11
C HIS A 451 1.19 -19.21 18.80
N GLY A 452 2.31 -18.51 18.60
CA GLY A 452 3.22 -18.76 17.48
C GLY A 452 3.91 -20.13 17.52
N LYS A 453 4.25 -20.64 18.71
CA LYS A 453 4.79 -22.00 18.90
C LYS A 453 3.73 -23.06 18.60
N GLU A 454 2.50 -22.87 19.09
CA GLU A 454 1.37 -23.77 18.82
C GLU A 454 1.00 -23.81 17.34
N LEU A 455 0.94 -22.65 16.67
CA LEU A 455 0.75 -22.60 15.21
C LEU A 455 1.88 -23.33 14.47
N GLY A 456 3.10 -23.30 15.00
CA GLY A 456 4.24 -24.07 14.49
C GLY A 456 4.07 -25.59 14.59
N THR A 457 3.51 -26.11 15.69
CA THR A 457 3.24 -27.55 15.83
C THR A 457 2.06 -27.99 14.96
N ILE A 458 1.02 -27.17 14.84
CA ILE A 458 -0.13 -27.39 13.95
C ILE A 458 0.30 -27.36 12.47
N LEU A 459 1.15 -26.41 12.06
CA LEU A 459 1.70 -26.37 10.70
C LEU A 459 2.54 -27.63 10.38
N LYS A 460 3.29 -28.14 11.36
CA LYS A 460 4.07 -29.37 11.18
C LYS A 460 3.17 -30.60 11.01
N SER A 461 2.18 -30.81 11.88
CA SER A 461 1.26 -31.96 11.78
C SER A 461 0.37 -31.87 10.53
N SER A 462 -0.02 -30.66 10.12
CA SER A 462 -0.71 -30.42 8.86
C SER A 462 0.16 -30.78 7.64
N SER A 463 1.43 -30.39 7.64
CA SER A 463 2.39 -30.76 6.58
C SER A 463 2.62 -32.27 6.49
N GLU A 464 2.72 -32.96 7.62
CA GLU A 464 2.81 -34.43 7.68
C GLU A 464 1.52 -35.10 7.16
N SER A 465 0.35 -34.57 7.52
CA SER A 465 -0.95 -35.04 7.02
C SER A 465 -1.11 -34.85 5.50
N VAL A 466 -0.73 -33.69 4.95
CA VAL A 466 -0.76 -33.42 3.51
C VAL A 466 0.19 -34.34 2.74
N ASN A 467 1.42 -34.57 3.25
CA ASN A 467 2.36 -35.49 2.62
C ASN A 467 1.84 -36.94 2.58
N ASN A 468 1.16 -37.39 3.65
CA ASN A 468 0.50 -38.69 3.67
C ASN A 468 -0.65 -38.75 2.65
N MET A 469 -1.53 -37.74 2.61
CA MET A 469 -2.63 -37.69 1.63
C MET A 469 -2.15 -37.67 0.18
N VAL A 470 -1.04 -36.98 -0.12
CA VAL A 470 -0.40 -37.00 -1.46
C VAL A 470 0.18 -38.38 -1.80
N LYS A 471 0.71 -39.11 -0.81
CA LYS A 471 1.20 -40.47 -0.97
C LYS A 471 0.04 -41.44 -1.26
N ASP A 472 -1.05 -41.36 -0.48
CA ASP A 472 -2.25 -42.17 -0.65
C ASP A 472 -2.92 -41.92 -2.01
N PHE A 473 -2.96 -40.66 -2.47
CA PHE A 473 -3.45 -40.30 -3.80
C PHE A 473 -2.58 -40.90 -4.91
N LYS A 474 -1.25 -40.87 -4.77
CA LYS A 474 -0.30 -41.48 -5.71
C LYS A 474 -0.49 -43.01 -5.79
N GLU A 475 -0.73 -43.67 -4.67
CA GLU A 475 -0.98 -45.10 -4.60
C GLU A 475 -2.35 -45.46 -5.20
N THR A 476 -3.38 -44.67 -4.91
CA THR A 476 -4.72 -44.78 -5.54
C THR A 476 -4.64 -44.61 -7.06
N ALA A 477 -3.90 -43.63 -7.56
CA ALA A 477 -3.72 -43.39 -8.99
C ALA A 477 -2.96 -44.53 -9.68
N LYS A 478 -1.97 -45.14 -9.02
CA LYS A 478 -1.30 -46.36 -9.51
C LYS A 478 -2.31 -47.50 -9.67
N ASN A 479 -3.10 -47.76 -8.63
CA ASN A 479 -4.08 -48.85 -8.62
C ASN A 479 -5.18 -48.65 -9.70
N GLN A 480 -5.57 -47.40 -9.97
CA GLN A 480 -6.47 -47.06 -11.08
C GLN A 480 -5.84 -47.30 -12.46
N MET A 481 -4.55 -47.02 -12.65
CA MET A 481 -3.86 -47.36 -13.90
C MET A 481 -3.74 -48.88 -14.12
N GLU A 482 -3.59 -49.65 -13.04
CA GLU A 482 -3.50 -51.12 -13.08
C GLU A 482 -4.83 -51.75 -13.54
N LEU A 483 -5.96 -51.33 -12.95
CA LEU A 483 -7.31 -51.69 -13.39
C LEU A 483 -7.60 -51.27 -14.85
N LEU A 484 -7.17 -50.07 -15.24
CA LEU A 484 -7.35 -49.56 -16.60
C LEU A 484 -6.53 -50.37 -17.63
N PHE A 485 -5.33 -50.83 -17.26
CA PHE A 485 -4.53 -51.72 -18.11
C PHE A 485 -5.18 -53.11 -18.25
N GLU A 486 -5.77 -53.64 -17.17
CA GLU A 486 -6.53 -54.90 -17.20
C GLU A 486 -7.73 -54.81 -18.15
N ILE A 487 -8.51 -53.73 -18.08
CA ILE A 487 -9.64 -53.46 -19.00
C ILE A 487 -9.16 -53.39 -20.46
N PHE A 488 -8.04 -52.71 -20.76
CA PHE A 488 -7.48 -52.68 -22.11
C PHE A 488 -6.97 -54.05 -22.58
N SER A 489 -6.48 -54.90 -21.68
CA SER A 489 -6.10 -56.28 -21.98
C SER A 489 -7.30 -57.14 -22.41
N TYR A 490 -8.41 -57.06 -21.67
CA TYR A 490 -9.67 -57.71 -22.07
C TYR A 490 -10.19 -57.19 -23.41
N LEU A 491 -10.16 -55.87 -23.63
CA LEU A 491 -10.67 -55.25 -24.85
C LEU A 491 -9.82 -55.64 -26.08
N ARG A 492 -8.49 -55.68 -25.97
CA ARG A 492 -7.59 -56.22 -27.01
C ARG A 492 -7.81 -57.71 -27.27
N THR A 493 -8.08 -58.49 -26.22
CA THR A 493 -8.38 -59.93 -26.36
C THR A 493 -9.70 -60.16 -27.11
N PHE A 494 -10.74 -59.39 -26.79
CA PHE A 494 -12.02 -59.40 -27.51
C PHE A 494 -11.86 -58.94 -28.97
N GLN A 495 -11.06 -57.90 -29.23
CA GLN A 495 -10.74 -57.42 -30.57
C GLN A 495 -9.99 -58.49 -31.40
N ASN A 496 -9.06 -59.22 -30.80
CA ASN A 496 -8.39 -60.35 -31.47
C ASN A 496 -9.37 -61.47 -31.83
N TRP A 497 -10.28 -61.82 -30.92
CA TRP A 497 -11.29 -62.87 -31.16
C TRP A 497 -12.27 -62.49 -32.29
N ILE A 498 -12.85 -61.28 -32.24
CA ILE A 498 -13.87 -60.88 -33.23
C ILE A 498 -13.30 -60.75 -34.66
N ILE A 499 -12.02 -60.37 -34.80
CA ILE A 499 -11.32 -60.35 -36.11
C ILE A 499 -11.09 -61.78 -36.62
N GLY A 500 -10.78 -62.74 -35.74
CA GLY A 500 -10.66 -64.16 -36.09
C GLY A 500 -11.98 -64.75 -36.59
N GLU A 501 -13.08 -64.47 -35.88
CA GLU A 501 -14.43 -64.91 -36.27
C GLU A 501 -14.86 -64.34 -37.63
N VAL A 502 -14.71 -63.03 -37.86
CA VAL A 502 -15.11 -62.41 -39.14
C VAL A 502 -14.33 -62.98 -40.34
N SER A 503 -13.08 -63.41 -40.14
CA SER A 503 -12.22 -63.93 -41.21
C SER A 503 -12.75 -65.23 -41.84
N TRP A 504 -13.19 -66.21 -41.05
CA TRP A 504 -13.61 -67.50 -41.61
C TRP A 504 -14.94 -67.43 -42.37
N PHE A 505 -15.86 -66.54 -41.96
CA PHE A 505 -17.07 -66.23 -42.73
C PHE A 505 -16.73 -65.68 -44.13
N GLN A 506 -15.73 -64.79 -44.24
CA GLN A 506 -15.28 -64.26 -45.54
C GLN A 506 -14.70 -65.36 -46.45
N SER A 507 -13.96 -66.33 -45.90
CA SER A 507 -13.50 -67.50 -46.68
C SER A 507 -14.67 -68.32 -47.22
N ILE A 508 -15.69 -68.63 -46.39
CA ILE A 508 -16.85 -69.42 -46.84
C ILE A 508 -17.62 -68.70 -47.96
N MET A 509 -17.87 -67.40 -47.80
CA MET A 509 -18.56 -66.61 -48.83
C MET A 509 -17.78 -66.55 -50.15
N TYR A 510 -16.45 -66.46 -50.09
CA TYR A 510 -15.60 -66.48 -51.28
C TYR A 510 -15.66 -67.81 -52.04
N TYR A 511 -15.51 -68.95 -51.36
CA TYR A 511 -15.48 -70.25 -52.03
C TYR A 511 -16.86 -70.72 -52.50
N THR A 512 -17.94 -70.40 -51.78
CA THR A 512 -19.32 -70.71 -52.23
C THR A 512 -19.66 -69.99 -53.53
N VAL A 513 -19.39 -68.69 -53.63
CA VAL A 513 -19.55 -67.91 -54.88
C VAL A 513 -18.64 -68.46 -55.99
N SER A 514 -17.38 -68.78 -55.69
CA SER A 514 -16.44 -69.34 -56.67
C SER A 514 -16.92 -70.68 -57.26
N CYS A 515 -17.44 -71.59 -56.41
CA CYS A 515 -18.00 -72.86 -56.86
C CYS A 515 -19.27 -72.68 -57.71
N ILE A 516 -20.14 -71.73 -57.38
CA ILE A 516 -21.32 -71.39 -58.19
C ILE A 516 -20.90 -70.88 -59.57
N LEU A 517 -19.93 -69.96 -59.64
CA LEU A 517 -19.40 -69.44 -60.90
C LEU A 517 -18.76 -70.56 -61.75
N CYS A 518 -17.96 -71.44 -61.16
CA CYS A 518 -17.39 -72.59 -61.89
C CYS A 518 -18.46 -73.58 -62.36
N ALA A 519 -19.52 -73.82 -61.59
CA ALA A 519 -20.66 -74.65 -62.01
C ALA A 519 -21.42 -74.03 -63.21
N LEU A 520 -21.62 -72.71 -63.20
CA LEU A 520 -22.25 -71.94 -64.28
C LEU A 520 -21.38 -71.94 -65.55
N PHE A 521 -20.10 -71.56 -65.47
CA PHE A 521 -19.23 -71.51 -66.65
C PHE A 521 -18.92 -72.90 -67.25
N SER A 522 -19.04 -73.98 -66.47
CA SER A 522 -18.94 -75.36 -66.96
C SER A 522 -20.28 -76.01 -67.34
N SER A 523 -21.40 -75.27 -67.37
CA SER A 523 -22.69 -75.82 -67.82
C SER A 523 -22.82 -75.88 -69.35
N SER A 524 -22.01 -75.10 -70.08
CA SER A 524 -21.99 -75.08 -71.54
C SER A 524 -21.28 -76.31 -72.10
N LYS A 525 -21.83 -76.91 -73.17
CA LYS A 525 -21.24 -78.06 -73.88
C LYS A 525 -19.80 -77.81 -74.37
N ARG A 526 -19.37 -76.54 -74.49
CA ARG A 526 -18.00 -76.16 -74.88
C ARG A 526 -16.97 -76.23 -73.74
N THR A 527 -17.41 -76.38 -72.49
CA THR A 527 -16.58 -76.24 -71.28
C THR A 527 -16.85 -77.31 -70.23
N VAL A 528 -17.60 -78.37 -70.57
CA VAL A 528 -17.89 -79.50 -69.66
C VAL A 528 -16.61 -80.13 -69.11
N ASP A 529 -15.63 -80.40 -69.97
CA ASP A 529 -14.37 -81.07 -69.58
C ASP A 529 -13.52 -80.22 -68.62
N ALA A 530 -13.73 -78.90 -68.59
CA ALA A 530 -13.08 -78.00 -67.63
C ALA A 530 -13.59 -78.21 -66.19
N ARG A 531 -14.79 -78.78 -66.01
CA ARG A 531 -15.48 -78.84 -64.71
C ARG A 531 -14.64 -79.48 -63.61
N ILE A 532 -14.03 -80.64 -63.89
CA ILE A 532 -13.24 -81.38 -62.90
C ILE A 532 -11.98 -80.58 -62.53
N THR A 533 -11.26 -80.06 -63.54
CA THR A 533 -10.04 -79.26 -63.37
C THR A 533 -10.28 -77.97 -62.59
N LEU A 534 -11.43 -77.31 -62.80
CA LEU A 534 -11.80 -76.10 -62.04
C LEU A 534 -12.05 -76.41 -60.56
N PHE A 535 -12.79 -77.50 -60.26
CA PHE A 535 -13.04 -77.90 -58.88
C PHE A 535 -11.79 -78.43 -58.16
N THR A 536 -10.84 -79.09 -58.86
CA THR A 536 -9.57 -79.49 -58.25
C THR A 536 -8.66 -78.28 -57.95
N ILE A 537 -8.59 -77.28 -58.84
CA ILE A 537 -7.86 -76.02 -58.57
C ILE A 537 -8.44 -75.30 -57.35
N LEU A 538 -9.77 -75.15 -57.26
CA LEU A 538 -10.42 -74.54 -56.10
C LEU A 538 -10.18 -75.33 -54.81
N SER A 539 -10.30 -76.67 -54.86
CA SER A 539 -10.08 -77.55 -53.70
C SER A 539 -8.64 -77.45 -53.16
N MET A 540 -7.64 -77.45 -54.05
CA MET A 540 -6.25 -77.25 -53.66
C MET A 540 -6.01 -75.87 -53.04
N ASN A 541 -6.66 -74.81 -53.55
CA ASN A 541 -6.51 -73.48 -52.97
C ASN A 541 -7.13 -73.38 -51.55
N VAL A 542 -8.22 -74.10 -51.27
CA VAL A 542 -8.78 -74.21 -49.91
C VAL A 542 -7.79 -74.89 -48.96
N ILE A 543 -7.12 -75.96 -49.40
CA ILE A 543 -6.13 -76.67 -48.57
C ILE A 543 -4.93 -75.77 -48.28
N VAL A 544 -4.40 -75.08 -49.29
CA VAL A 544 -3.29 -74.12 -49.13
C VAL A 544 -3.67 -72.97 -48.21
N GLU A 545 -4.86 -72.39 -48.35
CA GLU A 545 -5.35 -71.32 -47.46
C GLU A 545 -5.47 -71.81 -46.00
N ARG A 546 -5.97 -73.02 -45.77
CA ARG A 546 -6.07 -73.60 -44.41
C ARG A 546 -4.70 -73.89 -43.80
N MET A 547 -3.74 -74.40 -44.58
CA MET A 547 -2.38 -74.61 -44.09
C MET A 547 -1.64 -73.29 -43.80
N LEU A 548 -1.84 -72.24 -44.61
CA LEU A 548 -1.29 -70.91 -44.32
C LEU A 548 -1.83 -70.36 -43.01
N VAL A 549 -3.15 -70.40 -42.79
CA VAL A 549 -3.77 -69.92 -41.54
C VAL A 549 -3.29 -70.72 -40.33
N GLN A 550 -3.17 -72.05 -40.45
CA GLN A 550 -2.66 -72.90 -39.37
C GLN A 550 -1.17 -72.66 -39.06
N TYR A 551 -0.35 -72.43 -40.09
CA TYR A 551 1.08 -72.12 -39.92
C TYR A 551 1.29 -70.78 -39.21
N TYR A 552 0.67 -69.70 -39.71
CA TYR A 552 0.78 -68.38 -39.08
C TYR A 552 0.17 -68.35 -37.67
N GLY A 553 -0.91 -69.09 -37.42
CA GLY A 553 -1.52 -69.22 -36.10
C GLY A 553 -0.64 -69.91 -35.05
N ASN A 554 0.23 -70.83 -35.47
CA ASN A 554 1.11 -71.59 -34.56
C ASN A 554 2.51 -70.95 -34.36
N SER A 555 2.95 -70.05 -35.23
CA SER A 555 4.38 -69.67 -35.30
C SER A 555 4.72 -68.22 -34.95
N ILE A 556 3.76 -67.31 -34.77
CA ILE A 556 4.04 -65.87 -34.54
C ILE A 556 3.19 -65.29 -33.40
N PRO A 557 3.79 -64.69 -32.36
CA PRO A 557 3.04 -63.97 -31.32
C PRO A 557 2.43 -62.68 -31.88
N HIS A 558 1.19 -62.35 -31.46
CA HIS A 558 0.36 -61.33 -32.09
C HIS A 558 0.96 -59.90 -32.13
N SER A 559 1.62 -59.54 -33.25
CA SER A 559 1.71 -58.15 -33.72
C SER A 559 0.61 -57.89 -34.76
N ASP A 560 0.03 -56.69 -34.79
CA ASP A 560 -1.03 -56.37 -35.75
C ASP A 560 -0.49 -56.36 -37.21
N ASP A 561 0.75 -55.91 -37.42
CA ASP A 561 1.46 -55.97 -38.70
C ASP A 561 1.48 -57.40 -39.30
N SER A 562 1.58 -58.44 -38.46
CA SER A 562 1.55 -59.83 -38.94
C SER A 562 0.20 -60.25 -39.52
N LYS A 563 -0.90 -59.67 -39.02
CA LYS A 563 -2.27 -59.94 -39.48
C LYS A 563 -2.54 -59.30 -40.84
N GLU A 564 -2.12 -58.06 -41.05
CA GLU A 564 -2.26 -57.39 -42.35
C GLU A 564 -1.49 -58.14 -43.44
N ASN A 565 -0.27 -58.58 -43.14
CA ASN A 565 0.54 -59.40 -44.05
C ASN A 565 -0.11 -60.77 -44.34
N LEU A 566 -0.72 -61.43 -43.35
CA LEU A 566 -1.47 -62.69 -43.56
C LEU A 566 -2.70 -62.50 -44.47
N ILE A 567 -3.47 -61.42 -44.25
CA ILE A 567 -4.65 -61.08 -45.06
C ILE A 567 -4.22 -60.78 -46.51
N SER A 568 -3.19 -59.94 -46.69
CA SER A 568 -2.62 -59.60 -48.00
C SER A 568 -2.14 -60.84 -48.76
N THR A 569 -1.41 -61.73 -48.07
CA THR A 569 -0.91 -63.00 -48.62
C THR A 569 -2.06 -63.91 -49.06
N THR A 570 -3.10 -64.08 -48.22
CA THR A 570 -4.28 -64.89 -48.55
C THR A 570 -5.01 -64.35 -49.79
N TRP A 571 -5.16 -63.03 -49.92
CA TRP A 571 -5.72 -62.39 -51.11
C TRP A 571 -4.87 -62.58 -52.37
N MET A 572 -3.54 -62.70 -52.23
CA MET A 572 -2.65 -63.00 -53.36
C MET A 572 -2.88 -64.42 -53.90
N TYR A 573 -2.92 -65.45 -53.03
CA TYR A 573 -3.21 -66.83 -53.45
C TYR A 573 -4.59 -66.97 -54.11
N ARG A 574 -5.63 -66.33 -53.56
CA ARG A 574 -6.98 -66.31 -54.16
C ARG A 574 -6.99 -65.74 -55.58
N LYS A 575 -6.26 -64.64 -55.83
CA LYS A 575 -6.11 -64.05 -57.17
C LYS A 575 -5.41 -65.00 -58.15
N ILE A 576 -4.36 -65.71 -57.71
CA ILE A 576 -3.63 -66.70 -58.53
C ILE A 576 -4.54 -67.89 -58.89
N ALA A 577 -5.32 -68.41 -57.95
CA ALA A 577 -6.28 -69.49 -58.25
C ALA A 577 -7.34 -69.06 -59.28
N LEU A 578 -7.87 -67.83 -59.18
CA LEU A 578 -8.83 -67.31 -60.16
C LEU A 578 -8.22 -67.14 -61.55
N THR A 579 -6.98 -66.64 -61.68
CA THR A 579 -6.34 -66.52 -63.00
C THR A 579 -6.07 -67.89 -63.62
N LEU A 580 -5.69 -68.90 -62.84
CA LEU A 580 -5.56 -70.29 -63.31
C LEU A 580 -6.91 -70.88 -63.77
N CYS A 581 -8.01 -70.61 -63.07
CA CYS A 581 -9.36 -71.00 -63.50
C CYS A 581 -9.79 -70.30 -64.80
N ILE A 582 -9.45 -69.02 -65.00
CA ILE A 582 -9.73 -68.29 -66.24
C ILE A 582 -8.89 -68.84 -67.41
N ILE A 583 -7.60 -69.11 -67.18
CA ILE A 583 -6.69 -69.66 -68.19
C ILE A 583 -7.13 -71.08 -68.62
N THR A 584 -7.54 -71.93 -67.69
CA THR A 584 -8.03 -73.29 -68.03
C THR A 584 -9.37 -73.26 -68.77
N LEU A 585 -10.30 -72.38 -68.41
CA LEU A 585 -11.52 -72.12 -69.19
C LEU A 585 -11.20 -71.66 -70.62
N PHE A 586 -10.27 -70.70 -70.77
CA PHE A 586 -9.88 -70.16 -72.08
C PHE A 586 -9.19 -71.21 -72.95
N TYR A 587 -8.26 -71.99 -72.38
CA TYR A 587 -7.56 -73.08 -73.06
C TYR A 587 -8.53 -74.16 -73.56
N ILE A 588 -9.49 -74.59 -72.73
CA ILE A 588 -10.47 -75.61 -73.13
C ILE A 588 -11.48 -75.04 -74.13
N TYR A 589 -11.88 -73.76 -74.00
CA TYR A 589 -12.73 -73.09 -74.99
C TYR A 589 -12.09 -72.99 -76.39
N TYR A 590 -10.79 -72.67 -76.48
CA TYR A 590 -10.08 -72.59 -77.76
C TYR A 590 -9.77 -73.97 -78.37
N ASN A 591 -9.51 -74.98 -77.54
CA ASN A 591 -9.29 -76.35 -78.00
C ASN A 591 -10.59 -77.15 -78.21
N TYR A 592 -11.77 -76.55 -77.96
CA TYR A 592 -13.05 -77.23 -78.13
C TYR A 592 -13.28 -77.62 -79.60
N LYS A 593 -13.24 -78.93 -79.86
CA LYS A 593 -13.49 -79.52 -81.17
C LYS A 593 -14.82 -80.26 -81.13
N ASP A 594 -15.74 -79.90 -82.01
CA ASP A 594 -17.07 -80.52 -82.05
C ASP A 594 -16.99 -81.93 -82.66
N GLU A 595 -16.90 -82.94 -81.78
CA GLU A 595 -16.84 -84.35 -82.17
C GLU A 595 -18.11 -84.84 -82.89
N GLN A 596 -19.28 -84.25 -82.64
CA GLN A 596 -20.52 -84.63 -83.34
C GLN A 596 -20.45 -84.19 -84.80
N VAL A 597 -19.94 -82.98 -85.05
CA VAL A 597 -19.71 -82.45 -86.41
C VAL A 597 -18.58 -83.18 -87.13
N GLU A 598 -17.48 -83.52 -86.43
CA GLU A 598 -16.41 -84.35 -87.02
C GLU A 598 -16.89 -85.76 -87.35
N ASN A 599 -17.59 -86.45 -86.42
CA ASN A 599 -18.14 -87.78 -86.67
C ASN A 599 -19.16 -87.77 -87.81
N TYR A 600 -20.02 -86.74 -87.93
CA TYR A 600 -20.90 -86.58 -89.09
C TYR A 600 -20.12 -86.43 -90.40
N LYS A 601 -19.04 -85.61 -90.44
CA LYS A 601 -18.14 -85.48 -91.61
C LYS A 601 -17.36 -86.77 -91.93
N VAL A 602 -17.09 -87.62 -90.94
CA VAL A 602 -16.46 -88.94 -91.15
C VAL A 602 -17.49 -89.93 -91.68
N LEU A 603 -18.67 -90.01 -91.08
CA LEU A 603 -19.76 -90.88 -91.52
C LEU A 603 -20.18 -90.58 -92.97
N LYS A 604 -20.30 -89.29 -93.32
CA LYS A 604 -20.62 -88.83 -94.69
C LYS A 604 -19.50 -89.12 -95.69
N ARG A 605 -18.24 -89.22 -95.25
CA ARG A 605 -17.12 -89.71 -96.05
C ARG A 605 -17.22 -91.22 -96.29
N ILE A 606 -17.54 -91.99 -95.26
CA ILE A 606 -17.74 -93.45 -95.35
C ILE A 606 -18.92 -93.78 -96.27
N GLU A 607 -20.04 -93.06 -96.15
CA GLU A 607 -21.20 -93.15 -97.03
C GLU A 607 -20.85 -92.85 -98.49
N HIS A 608 -20.10 -91.76 -98.75
CA HIS A 608 -19.65 -91.42 -100.10
C HIS A 608 -18.67 -92.46 -100.68
N GLN A 609 -17.76 -93.00 -99.85
CA GLN A 609 -16.87 -94.10 -100.25
C GLN A 609 -17.68 -95.37 -100.61
N LEU A 610 -18.68 -95.74 -99.81
CA LEU A 610 -19.54 -96.90 -100.07
C LEU A 610 -20.26 -96.78 -101.42
N ASN A 611 -20.84 -95.60 -101.69
CA ASN A 611 -21.53 -95.33 -102.96
C ASN A 611 -20.57 -95.41 -104.15
N SER A 612 -19.35 -94.84 -104.03
CA SER A 612 -18.35 -94.90 -105.11
C SER A 612 -17.89 -96.33 -105.44
N ILE A 613 -17.81 -97.21 -104.44
CA ILE A 613 -17.49 -98.63 -104.64
C ILE A 613 -18.64 -99.35 -105.37
N GLN A 614 -19.88 -98.95 -105.08
CA GLN A 614 -21.07 -99.56 -105.68
C GLN A 614 -21.31 -99.11 -107.14
N GLU A 615 -20.90 -97.90 -107.53
CA GLU A 615 -20.92 -97.46 -108.95
C GLU A 615 -19.81 -98.11 -109.80
N VAL A 616 -18.66 -98.44 -109.21
CA VAL A 616 -17.50 -99.03 -109.91
C VAL A 616 -17.66 -100.54 -110.19
N THR A 617 -18.76 -101.17 -109.75
CA THR A 617 -18.93 -102.65 -109.84
C THR A 617 -20.05 -103.12 -110.81
N PRO A 618 -19.92 -102.92 -112.14
CA PRO A 618 -20.69 -103.66 -113.14
C PRO A 618 -19.87 -104.79 -113.80
N ILE A 619 -20.47 -105.99 -113.87
CA ILE A 619 -20.14 -107.10 -114.78
C ILE A 619 -18.76 -107.78 -114.57
N CYS A 620 -18.74 -108.84 -113.76
CA CYS A 620 -18.43 -110.17 -114.30
C CYS A 620 -19.07 -111.31 -113.46
N THR A 621 -19.28 -112.45 -114.10
CA THR A 621 -19.92 -113.70 -113.62
C THR A 621 -19.00 -114.52 -112.68
N THR A 622 -19.44 -115.43 -111.78
CA THR A 622 -20.77 -115.92 -111.31
C THR A 622 -20.57 -116.67 -109.97
N ASP A 623 -21.67 -116.91 -109.23
CA ASP A 623 -21.83 -117.93 -108.17
C ASP A 623 -20.67 -118.22 -107.17
N HIS A 624 -20.68 -117.50 -106.04
CA HIS A 624 -20.98 -118.08 -104.71
C HIS A 624 -20.91 -116.98 -103.62
N SER A 625 -21.95 -116.84 -102.78
CA SER A 625 -21.99 -115.78 -101.74
C SER A 625 -22.10 -116.32 -100.29
N PRO A 626 -21.04 -116.21 -99.46
CA PRO A 626 -21.13 -116.52 -98.04
C PRO A 626 -21.71 -115.33 -97.23
N ARG A 627 -23.04 -115.29 -97.07
CA ARG A 627 -23.70 -114.28 -96.21
C ARG A 627 -23.38 -114.51 -94.73
N CYS A 628 -22.56 -113.64 -94.12
CA CYS A 628 -22.25 -113.70 -92.69
C CYS A 628 -22.41 -112.34 -91.96
N SER A 629 -22.86 -112.42 -90.69
CA SER A 629 -22.59 -111.46 -89.60
C SER A 629 -23.11 -109.99 -89.60
N THR A 630 -24.12 -109.60 -90.38
CA THR A 630 -24.80 -108.29 -90.09
C THR A 630 -25.87 -108.40 -89.00
N ARG A 631 -26.70 -109.45 -89.02
CA ARG A 631 -27.87 -109.61 -88.12
C ARG A 631 -27.52 -109.90 -86.65
N LEU A 632 -26.28 -110.33 -86.36
CA LEU A 632 -25.84 -110.68 -85.00
C LEU A 632 -25.26 -109.48 -84.24
N ALA A 633 -24.51 -108.59 -84.92
CA ALA A 633 -23.92 -107.40 -84.33
C ALA A 633 -24.97 -106.39 -83.86
N LEU A 634 -26.01 -106.17 -84.66
CA LEU A 634 -27.08 -105.22 -84.36
C LEU A 634 -27.86 -105.58 -83.08
N LYS A 635 -28.10 -106.88 -82.83
CA LYS A 635 -28.67 -107.36 -81.55
C LYS A 635 -27.75 -107.14 -80.34
N ARG A 636 -26.42 -107.17 -80.52
CA ARG A 636 -25.47 -106.87 -79.43
C ARG A 636 -25.48 -105.37 -79.09
N LEU A 637 -25.55 -104.49 -80.08
CA LEU A 637 -25.68 -103.04 -79.86
C LEU A 637 -26.98 -102.65 -79.14
N GLN A 638 -28.13 -103.19 -79.55
CA GLN A 638 -29.40 -102.94 -78.84
C GLN A 638 -29.39 -103.48 -77.39
N SER A 639 -28.67 -104.58 -77.14
CA SER A 639 -28.49 -105.13 -75.78
C SER A 639 -27.60 -104.25 -74.89
N GLN A 640 -26.56 -103.63 -75.46
CA GLN A 640 -25.71 -102.66 -74.76
C GLN A 640 -26.50 -101.38 -74.40
N LEU A 641 -27.22 -100.79 -75.37
CA LEU A 641 -27.99 -99.57 -75.17
C LEU A 641 -29.05 -99.74 -74.05
N ASN A 642 -29.76 -100.86 -74.05
CA ASN A 642 -30.77 -101.18 -73.02
C ASN A 642 -30.17 -101.50 -71.63
N LYS A 643 -28.87 -101.78 -71.51
CA LYS A 643 -28.19 -101.84 -70.20
C LYS A 643 -27.82 -100.44 -69.70
N GLN A 644 -27.36 -99.57 -70.59
CA GLN A 644 -26.89 -98.22 -70.24
C GLN A 644 -28.04 -97.37 -69.69
N ASN A 645 -29.18 -97.33 -70.40
CA ASN A 645 -30.41 -96.63 -69.97
C ASN A 645 -31.03 -97.19 -68.66
N LYS A 646 -30.54 -98.34 -68.15
CA LYS A 646 -31.00 -98.95 -66.88
C LYS A 646 -30.09 -98.62 -65.69
N MET A 647 -28.95 -97.96 -65.90
CA MET A 647 -28.10 -97.44 -64.82
C MET A 647 -28.41 -95.97 -64.49
N GLU A 648 -28.84 -95.16 -65.47
CA GLU A 648 -29.14 -93.74 -65.24
C GLU A 648 -30.45 -93.47 -64.46
N ASN A 649 -31.29 -94.48 -64.25
CA ASN A 649 -32.54 -94.37 -63.46
C ASN A 649 -32.36 -94.76 -61.97
N PHE A 650 -31.14 -94.70 -61.43
CA PHE A 650 -30.85 -95.00 -60.02
C PHE A 650 -29.69 -94.13 -59.46
N SER A 651 -29.83 -92.81 -59.56
CA SER A 651 -29.04 -91.78 -58.84
C SER A 651 -29.84 -90.49 -58.73
#